data_AF-A0A953MRJ5-F1
#
_entry.id   AF-A0A953MRJ5-F1
#
_cell.length_a   1.000
_cell.length_b   1.000
_cell.length_c   1.000
_cell.angle_alpha   90.00
_cell.angle_beta   90.00
_cell.angle_gamma   90.00
#
_symmetry.space_group_name_H-M   'P 1'
#
loop_
_entity.id
_entity.type
_entity.pdbx_description
1 polymer ?
#
loop_
_entity_poly.entity_id
_entity_poly.type
_entity_poly.pdbx_seq_one_letter_code
_entity_poly.pdbx_strand_id
1 'polypeptide(L)'
;MNNYLRFCLFLIVGLAIFSSSLFAQSELWKDVSESDIILKGEKLINPTEYRTVSLEVEAMKNLLDNAPMEYSSAGTNRPLLVTLPLPDGSFGRFLCVESPVMAPALALQYPEIKTYLGKGVDDKTATVRFDLTPHGFHAMILSAEGNVFIDPHNKGDIKNYTVYYTKDFQKQGVVKDCELLINKDLVPEFDYINQSKSAPPTGPQLRTYRLALACTGEYATFHGGTVALALAAMVTTVNRVDGVYETEVAVRMVLIANNDLIVYTNSSTDPYTNNNGSTMLGQNQTTIDNTIGSANYDIGHVVSTGGGGVAYLGVICTAGWKARGVTGSYSPVGDPFDIDYVAHEMGHQFGGNHSFNGTAGSCSGGNRNAATAYEPGSGSTIMCYAGICSSNNLQSNSDPYFHTIGFDEIVNYTNLGSGNSCAVITATGNHAPVVTVPTGGFYIPKSTPFALTGSATDADNDVLTYSWEEFDLGPAGAPTSPSGNAPIFRAFNPTTSPTRTFPKLSSLLNNASVIGEILPTYARSLTFRLVARDNKPGAGGVNYASLAFQVDANSGPFLVTSPNTNVSWPGLSSQVVTWNVANTSASPVSCANVNILLSVDGGNTYPFVLAANTPNDGTETIVLPDNPCVTARVKVEAVGNVFFDISNTNFTIDQAIPVELISFNASVVDDGIKIEWATATETNNAGFTLERSRDEQNFEAVTYQKGSGTSTTKNLYSYVDGSVEYGVYFYRLKQSDFDGSFKYLNVLSVDFGTPKQFSLSQNYPNPFNPSTTIKYTVPEKSNIKLAIYDVLGREVALLVNESKEAGNYEITFDAKNLTSGIYFYELKTNNFSKTNKMILAK
;
A
#
# COMPACT_ATOMS: atom_id res chain seq x y z
N MET A 1 28.56 -30.92 -51.94
CA MET A 1 28.49 -30.65 -50.49
C MET A 1 27.24 -29.80 -50.25
N ASN A 2 26.22 -30.37 -49.61
CA ASN A 2 24.83 -29.88 -49.66
C ASN A 2 24.62 -28.55 -48.91
N ASN A 3 23.84 -27.65 -49.51
CA ASN A 3 23.44 -26.36 -48.93
C ASN A 3 22.77 -26.48 -47.55
N TYR A 4 22.12 -27.61 -47.27
CA TYR A 4 21.58 -27.95 -45.96
C TYR A 4 22.66 -28.02 -44.86
N LEU A 5 23.83 -28.58 -45.18
CA LEU A 5 24.91 -28.71 -44.20
C LEU A 5 25.53 -27.34 -43.87
N ARG A 6 25.56 -26.40 -44.83
CA ARG A 6 25.99 -25.01 -44.62
C ARG A 6 25.00 -24.22 -43.78
N PHE A 7 23.69 -24.40 -44.02
CA PHE A 7 22.65 -23.71 -43.25
C PHE A 7 22.59 -24.22 -41.80
N CYS A 8 22.71 -25.53 -41.58
CA CYS A 8 22.82 -26.10 -40.24
C CYS A 8 24.13 -25.71 -39.54
N LEU A 9 25.27 -25.61 -40.24
CA LEU A 9 26.51 -25.08 -39.65
C LEU A 9 26.36 -23.61 -39.25
N PHE A 10 25.71 -22.77 -40.08
CA PHE A 10 25.46 -21.36 -39.73
C PHE A 10 24.48 -21.22 -38.57
N LEU A 11 23.47 -22.08 -38.46
CA LEU A 11 22.53 -22.08 -37.34
C LEU A 11 23.20 -22.56 -36.04
N ILE A 12 24.03 -23.61 -36.11
CA ILE A 12 24.75 -24.16 -34.95
C ILE A 12 25.88 -23.24 -34.50
N VAL A 13 26.61 -22.61 -35.43
CA VAL A 13 27.62 -21.58 -35.10
C VAL A 13 26.93 -20.31 -34.59
N GLY A 14 25.76 -19.93 -35.13
CA GLY A 14 24.95 -18.83 -34.62
C GLY A 14 24.41 -19.08 -33.20
N LEU A 15 23.85 -20.26 -32.93
CA LEU A 15 23.38 -20.66 -31.59
C LEU A 15 24.54 -20.83 -30.61
N ALA A 16 25.69 -21.36 -31.04
CA ALA A 16 26.88 -21.47 -30.20
C ALA A 16 27.44 -20.09 -29.82
N ILE A 17 27.51 -19.14 -30.78
CA ILE A 17 27.97 -17.77 -30.53
C ILE A 17 27.00 -17.02 -29.60
N PHE A 18 25.68 -17.16 -29.80
CA PHE A 18 24.66 -16.58 -28.90
C PHE A 18 24.65 -17.20 -27.50
N SER A 19 24.91 -18.52 -27.38
CA SER A 19 25.04 -19.15 -26.07
C SER A 19 26.34 -18.78 -25.36
N SER A 20 27.46 -18.60 -26.08
CA SER A 20 28.74 -18.21 -25.48
C SER A 20 28.76 -16.76 -24.97
N SER A 21 27.99 -15.85 -25.56
CA SER A 21 27.87 -14.47 -25.06
C SER A 21 26.93 -14.35 -23.86
N LEU A 22 25.96 -15.26 -23.70
CA LEU A 22 25.14 -15.37 -22.49
C LEU A 22 25.89 -16.02 -21.31
N PHE A 23 26.80 -16.96 -21.59
CA PHE A 23 27.66 -17.59 -20.58
C PHE A 23 28.96 -16.80 -20.28
N ALA A 24 29.31 -15.77 -21.05
CA ALA A 24 30.47 -14.91 -20.75
C ALA A 24 30.14 -13.74 -19.79
N GLN A 25 28.86 -13.53 -19.46
CA GLN A 25 28.42 -12.60 -18.40
C GLN A 25 28.40 -13.25 -16.99
N SER A 26 28.67 -14.56 -16.86
CA SER A 26 28.97 -15.21 -15.58
C SER A 26 30.48 -15.13 -15.31
N GLU A 27 31.04 -14.44 -14.34
CA GLU A 27 30.54 -13.75 -13.15
C GLU A 27 31.36 -12.44 -13.02
N LEU A 28 30.87 -11.29 -13.51
CA LEU A 28 31.59 -10.02 -13.29
C LEU A 28 31.70 -9.69 -11.80
N TRP A 29 30.67 -10.08 -11.05
CA TRP A 29 30.53 -9.88 -9.63
C TRP A 29 30.47 -11.23 -8.93
N LYS A 30 31.16 -11.36 -7.81
CA LYS A 30 31.12 -12.56 -6.98
C LYS A 30 31.02 -12.18 -5.51
N ASP A 31 30.11 -12.83 -4.78
CA ASP A 31 30.01 -12.70 -3.33
C ASP A 31 31.32 -13.10 -2.65
N VAL A 32 31.77 -12.26 -1.72
CA VAL A 32 32.95 -12.51 -0.88
C VAL A 32 32.61 -12.31 0.57
N SER A 33 33.12 -13.16 1.46
CA SER A 33 33.03 -12.91 2.90
C SER A 33 33.90 -11.72 3.24
N GLU A 34 33.42 -10.81 4.09
CA GLU A 34 34.22 -9.67 4.57
C GLU A 34 35.52 -10.15 5.27
N SER A 35 35.48 -11.31 5.94
CA SER A 35 36.66 -11.93 6.55
C SER A 35 37.78 -12.27 5.56
N ASP A 36 37.43 -12.44 4.28
CA ASP A 36 38.35 -12.87 3.23
C ASP A 36 38.91 -11.66 2.46
N ILE A 37 38.39 -10.46 2.71
CA ILE A 37 38.88 -9.22 2.11
C ILE A 37 40.18 -8.82 2.81
N ILE A 38 41.27 -8.78 2.04
CA ILE A 38 42.53 -8.22 2.52
C ILE A 38 42.36 -6.70 2.61
N LEU A 39 42.20 -6.20 3.83
CA LEU A 39 42.04 -4.78 4.11
C LEU A 39 43.23 -3.99 3.55
N LYS A 40 42.95 -3.12 2.56
CA LYS A 40 43.88 -2.14 2.01
C LYS A 40 43.37 -0.76 2.33
N GLY A 41 44.13 0.04 3.06
CA GLY A 41 43.70 1.39 3.42
C GLY A 41 42.52 1.42 4.40
N GLU A 42 41.97 2.62 4.59
CA GLU A 42 40.92 2.89 5.58
C GLU A 42 39.53 2.55 5.05
N LYS A 43 38.65 2.02 5.92
CA LYS A 43 37.23 1.78 5.62
C LYS A 43 36.43 3.05 5.91
N LEU A 44 36.10 3.80 4.85
CA LEU A 44 35.41 5.09 4.95
C LEU A 44 33.88 4.96 4.82
N ILE A 45 33.39 3.89 4.20
CA ILE A 45 31.98 3.57 4.00
C ILE A 45 31.57 2.51 5.04
N ASN A 46 30.70 2.89 5.98
CA ASN A 46 30.34 2.06 7.12
C ASN A 46 28.82 1.95 7.32
N PRO A 47 28.11 1.26 6.42
CA PRO A 47 26.69 0.95 6.60
C PRO A 47 26.47 -0.13 7.69
N THR A 48 25.30 -0.13 8.32
CA THR A 48 24.87 -1.13 9.32
C THR A 48 24.51 -2.46 8.70
N GLU A 49 23.95 -2.44 7.50
CA GLU A 49 23.61 -3.61 6.70
C GLU A 49 24.17 -3.43 5.29
N TYR A 50 24.86 -4.45 4.78
CA TYR A 50 25.47 -4.42 3.46
C TYR A 50 25.83 -5.82 2.97
N ARG A 51 26.05 -5.90 1.66
CA ARG A 51 26.61 -7.06 0.96
C ARG A 51 28.01 -6.74 0.47
N THR A 52 28.93 -7.69 0.60
CA THR A 52 30.30 -7.58 0.09
C THR A 52 30.49 -8.42 -1.17
N VAL A 53 31.00 -7.79 -2.22
CA VAL A 53 31.21 -8.43 -3.52
C VAL A 53 32.59 -8.08 -4.07
N SER A 54 33.13 -8.97 -4.90
CA SER A 54 34.33 -8.73 -5.69
C SER A 54 33.98 -8.52 -7.17
N LEU A 55 34.76 -7.67 -7.86
CA LEU A 55 34.60 -7.34 -9.27
C LEU A 55 35.81 -7.82 -10.10
N GLU A 56 35.53 -8.47 -11.23
CA GLU A 56 36.51 -8.71 -12.28
C GLU A 56 36.72 -7.43 -13.10
N VAL A 57 37.56 -6.52 -12.58
CA VAL A 57 37.71 -5.14 -13.08
C VAL A 57 38.03 -5.06 -14.58
N GLU A 58 38.95 -5.88 -15.09
CA GLU A 58 39.30 -5.85 -16.52
C GLU A 58 38.16 -6.39 -17.40
N ALA A 59 37.40 -7.36 -16.91
CA ALA A 59 36.23 -7.85 -17.63
C ALA A 59 35.11 -6.78 -17.65
N MET A 60 34.90 -6.08 -16.54
CA MET A 60 33.97 -4.94 -16.46
C MET A 60 34.40 -3.82 -17.41
N LYS A 61 35.68 -3.45 -17.41
CA LYS A 61 36.22 -2.44 -18.33
C LYS A 61 35.99 -2.82 -19.80
N ASN A 62 36.35 -4.04 -20.19
CA ASN A 62 36.13 -4.54 -21.55
C ASN A 62 34.64 -4.56 -21.94
N LEU A 63 33.74 -4.86 -20.99
CA LEU A 63 32.30 -4.77 -21.21
C LEU A 63 31.89 -3.32 -21.50
N LEU A 64 32.30 -2.40 -20.63
CA LEU A 64 31.91 -0.99 -20.68
C LEU A 64 32.51 -0.23 -21.86
N ASP A 65 33.66 -0.65 -22.41
CA ASP A 65 34.20 -0.10 -23.65
C ASP A 65 33.29 -0.34 -24.88
N ASN A 66 32.29 -1.21 -24.76
CA ASN A 66 31.24 -1.41 -25.77
C ASN A 66 29.98 -0.58 -25.52
N ALA A 67 29.93 0.24 -24.45
CA ALA A 67 28.79 1.10 -24.18
C ALA A 67 28.67 2.15 -25.30
N PRO A 68 27.51 2.26 -25.98
CA PRO A 68 27.32 3.32 -26.95
C PRO A 68 27.20 4.68 -26.24
N MET A 69 27.69 5.72 -26.90
CA MET A 69 27.51 7.10 -26.44
C MET A 69 26.03 7.46 -26.35
N GLU A 70 25.63 8.16 -25.31
CA GLU A 70 24.29 8.74 -25.17
C GLU A 70 23.91 9.60 -26.39
N TYR A 71 22.62 9.66 -26.73
CA TYR A 71 22.05 10.35 -27.90
C TYR A 71 22.58 9.89 -29.28
N SER A 72 23.50 8.93 -29.35
CA SER A 72 23.85 8.27 -30.61
C SER A 72 22.75 7.31 -31.05
N SER A 73 22.65 7.03 -32.35
CA SER A 73 21.70 6.03 -32.86
C SER A 73 21.90 4.65 -32.22
N ALA A 74 23.13 4.30 -31.83
CA ALA A 74 23.41 3.06 -31.10
C ALA A 74 22.91 3.14 -29.65
N GLY A 75 23.08 4.28 -28.97
CA GLY A 75 22.59 4.51 -27.61
C GLY A 75 21.07 4.37 -27.51
N THR A 76 20.33 4.88 -28.48
CA THR A 76 18.86 4.77 -28.52
C THR A 76 18.39 3.34 -28.85
N ASN A 77 19.01 2.67 -29.81
CA ASN A 77 18.47 1.40 -30.35
C ASN A 77 19.10 0.15 -29.74
N ARG A 78 20.31 0.25 -29.19
CA ARG A 78 21.13 -0.88 -28.75
C ARG A 78 21.97 -0.51 -27.51
N PRO A 79 21.36 -0.01 -26.42
CA PRO A 79 22.08 0.24 -25.17
C PRO A 79 22.72 -1.04 -24.62
N LEU A 80 23.79 -0.88 -23.87
CA LEU A 80 24.55 -1.98 -23.29
C LEU A 80 23.83 -2.55 -22.07
N LEU A 81 23.62 -3.87 -22.02
CA LEU A 81 23.09 -4.51 -20.82
C LEU A 81 24.19 -4.70 -19.77
N VAL A 82 24.04 -4.07 -18.61
CA VAL A 82 24.94 -4.20 -17.45
C VAL A 82 24.16 -4.79 -16.28
N THR A 83 24.79 -5.70 -15.54
CA THR A 83 24.20 -6.32 -14.35
C THR A 83 24.95 -5.85 -13.11
N LEU A 84 24.21 -5.37 -12.11
CA LEU A 84 24.75 -4.82 -10.86
C LEU A 84 24.21 -5.57 -9.64
N PRO A 85 25.04 -5.83 -8.62
CA PRO A 85 24.61 -6.49 -7.39
C PRO A 85 23.68 -5.59 -6.58
N LEU A 86 22.69 -6.20 -5.91
CA LEU A 86 21.80 -5.53 -4.98
C LEU A 86 22.05 -6.01 -3.53
N PRO A 87 21.68 -5.21 -2.50
CA PRO A 87 21.97 -5.55 -1.09
C PRO A 87 21.26 -6.82 -0.61
N ASP A 88 20.14 -7.19 -1.21
CA ASP A 88 19.32 -8.35 -0.86
C ASP A 88 19.90 -9.69 -1.38
N GLY A 89 21.07 -9.66 -2.03
CA GLY A 89 21.70 -10.83 -2.65
C GLY A 89 21.34 -11.05 -4.11
N SER A 90 20.35 -10.31 -4.63
CA SER A 90 19.94 -10.38 -6.04
C SER A 90 20.82 -9.51 -6.94
N PHE A 91 20.46 -9.41 -8.22
CA PHE A 91 21.13 -8.59 -9.22
C PHE A 91 20.09 -7.83 -10.05
N GLY A 92 20.33 -6.55 -10.28
CA GLY A 92 19.53 -5.71 -11.17
C GLY A 92 20.17 -5.57 -12.55
N ARG A 93 19.37 -5.67 -13.62
CA ARG A 93 19.83 -5.44 -14.99
C ARG A 93 19.45 -4.05 -15.48
N PHE A 94 20.39 -3.38 -16.15
CA PHE A 94 20.25 -2.01 -16.63
C PHE A 94 20.66 -1.91 -18.10
N LEU A 95 19.88 -1.15 -18.88
CA LEU A 95 20.26 -0.71 -20.22
C LEU A 95 21.01 0.61 -20.11
N CYS A 96 22.30 0.58 -20.42
CA CYS A 96 23.26 1.64 -20.13
C CYS A 96 23.87 2.24 -21.40
N VAL A 97 24.23 3.51 -21.30
CA VAL A 97 24.98 4.28 -22.29
C VAL A 97 26.16 4.98 -21.61
N GLU A 98 27.22 5.26 -22.35
CA GLU A 98 28.26 6.18 -21.88
C GLU A 98 27.65 7.59 -21.83
N SER A 99 27.73 8.24 -20.66
CA SER A 99 27.15 9.56 -20.39
C SER A 99 28.21 10.42 -19.68
N PRO A 100 29.15 11.02 -20.43
CA PRO A 100 30.29 11.73 -19.87
C PRO A 100 29.89 12.98 -19.07
N VAL A 101 30.42 13.12 -17.86
CA VAL A 101 30.35 14.37 -17.07
C VAL A 101 31.60 15.24 -17.22
N MET A 102 32.50 14.86 -18.13
CA MET A 102 33.67 15.66 -18.53
C MET A 102 33.49 16.14 -19.97
N ALA A 103 33.87 17.40 -20.23
CA ALA A 103 33.98 17.89 -21.59
C ALA A 103 34.95 17.01 -22.42
N PRO A 104 34.71 16.83 -23.74
CA PRO A 104 35.47 15.87 -24.55
C PRO A 104 37.00 16.02 -24.48
N ALA A 105 37.50 17.27 -24.41
CA ALA A 105 38.93 17.53 -24.32
C ALA A 105 39.56 17.11 -22.98
N LEU A 106 38.81 17.19 -21.88
CA LEU A 106 39.25 16.72 -20.58
C LEU A 106 39.20 15.18 -20.52
N ALA A 107 38.11 14.59 -21.02
CA ALA A 107 37.96 13.14 -21.12
C ALA A 107 39.06 12.47 -21.97
N LEU A 108 39.53 13.14 -23.04
CA LEU A 108 40.65 12.66 -23.84
C LEU A 108 41.99 12.65 -23.09
N GLN A 109 42.18 13.56 -22.14
CA GLN A 109 43.38 13.62 -21.30
C GLN A 109 43.37 12.58 -20.18
N TYR A 110 42.18 12.22 -19.69
CA TYR A 110 41.97 11.24 -18.62
C TYR A 110 41.02 10.11 -19.06
N PRO A 111 41.39 9.31 -20.08
CA PRO A 111 40.52 8.31 -20.69
C PRO A 111 40.17 7.13 -19.76
N GLU A 112 40.86 7.00 -18.63
CA GLU A 112 40.61 6.03 -17.58
C GLU A 112 39.45 6.40 -16.64
N ILE A 113 38.90 7.61 -16.77
CA ILE A 113 37.75 8.09 -16.00
C ILE A 113 36.53 8.10 -16.94
N LYS A 114 35.59 7.17 -16.74
CA LYS A 114 34.37 7.08 -17.54
C LYS A 114 33.10 6.99 -16.68
N THR A 115 32.04 7.63 -17.15
CA THR A 115 30.73 7.67 -16.49
C THR A 115 29.62 7.17 -17.42
N TYR A 116 28.59 6.59 -16.81
CA TYR A 116 27.51 5.90 -17.50
C TYR A 116 26.17 6.21 -16.84
N LEU A 117 25.12 6.15 -17.66
CA LEU A 117 23.73 6.33 -17.27
C LEU A 117 22.92 5.12 -17.75
N GLY A 118 21.94 4.67 -16.96
CA GLY A 118 21.09 3.55 -17.36
C GLY A 118 19.68 3.54 -16.80
N LYS A 119 18.82 2.74 -17.44
CA LYS A 119 17.43 2.44 -17.04
C LYS A 119 17.31 0.98 -16.61
N GLY A 120 16.62 0.72 -15.51
CA GLY A 120 16.35 -0.63 -15.05
C GLY A 120 15.45 -1.42 -16.00
N VAL A 121 15.78 -2.70 -16.18
CA VAL A 121 15.01 -3.67 -16.98
C VAL A 121 14.04 -4.44 -16.09
N ASP A 122 14.53 -4.87 -14.93
CA ASP A 122 13.78 -5.67 -13.96
C ASP A 122 12.85 -4.77 -13.14
N ASP A 123 13.42 -3.71 -12.55
CA ASP A 123 12.68 -2.60 -11.97
C ASP A 123 12.64 -1.43 -12.96
N LYS A 124 11.45 -1.16 -13.50
CA LYS A 124 11.25 -0.07 -14.46
C LYS A 124 11.26 1.32 -13.82
N THR A 125 11.16 1.42 -12.49
CA THR A 125 11.34 2.69 -11.78
C THR A 125 12.81 3.04 -11.60
N ALA A 126 13.70 2.04 -11.65
CA ALA A 126 15.11 2.25 -11.36
C ALA A 126 15.84 3.05 -12.46
N THR A 127 16.64 4.02 -12.02
CA THR A 127 17.69 4.65 -12.84
C THR A 127 19.04 4.43 -12.17
N VAL A 128 20.12 4.40 -12.96
CA VAL A 128 21.47 4.25 -12.42
C VAL A 128 22.43 5.26 -13.04
N ARG A 129 23.24 5.87 -12.18
CA ARG A 129 24.50 6.53 -12.55
C ARG A 129 25.64 5.72 -11.96
N PHE A 130 26.61 5.38 -12.79
CA PHE A 130 27.80 4.66 -12.33
C PHE A 130 29.05 5.09 -13.10
N ASP A 131 30.21 4.80 -12.53
CA ASP A 131 31.50 5.16 -13.09
C ASP A 131 32.53 4.07 -12.83
N LEU A 132 33.54 4.05 -13.70
CA LEU A 132 34.76 3.29 -13.51
C LEU A 132 35.93 4.25 -13.66
N THR A 133 36.65 4.45 -12.58
CA THR A 133 37.76 5.41 -12.47
C THR A 133 38.98 4.75 -11.84
N PRO A 134 40.14 5.44 -11.72
CA PRO A 134 41.26 4.96 -10.92
C PRO A 134 40.93 4.66 -9.45
N HIS A 135 39.83 5.20 -8.92
CA HIS A 135 39.33 4.88 -7.58
C HIS A 135 38.48 3.61 -7.52
N GLY A 136 38.19 2.97 -8.65
CA GLY A 136 37.36 1.78 -8.75
C GLY A 136 36.00 2.07 -9.38
N PHE A 137 35.08 1.14 -9.17
CA PHE A 137 33.70 1.23 -9.62
C PHE A 137 32.80 1.88 -8.56
N HIS A 138 32.00 2.86 -8.95
CA HIS A 138 30.95 3.42 -8.07
C HIS A 138 29.62 3.39 -8.78
N ALA A 139 28.53 3.14 -8.06
CA ALA A 139 27.18 3.26 -8.59
C ALA A 139 26.20 3.87 -7.58
N MET A 140 25.22 4.60 -8.11
CA MET A 140 24.03 5.07 -7.42
C MET A 140 22.81 4.63 -8.22
N ILE A 141 21.98 3.79 -7.62
CA ILE A 141 20.72 3.31 -8.18
C ILE A 141 19.58 3.99 -7.41
N LEU A 142 18.74 4.74 -8.12
CA LEU A 142 17.54 5.38 -7.55
C LEU A 142 16.31 4.58 -7.98
N SER A 143 15.49 4.14 -7.03
CA SER A 143 14.39 3.19 -7.26
C SER A 143 13.26 3.35 -6.24
N ALA A 144 12.03 3.01 -6.65
CA ALA A 144 10.89 2.89 -5.74
C ALA A 144 11.04 1.77 -4.69
N GLU A 145 11.92 0.80 -4.94
CA GLU A 145 12.24 -0.30 -4.01
C GLU A 145 13.31 0.08 -2.97
N GLY A 146 13.99 1.21 -3.18
CA GLY A 146 15.01 1.75 -2.30
C GLY A 146 16.28 2.16 -3.05
N ASN A 147 16.92 3.22 -2.57
CA ASN A 147 18.14 3.73 -3.19
C ASN A 147 19.35 2.92 -2.74
N VAL A 148 20.18 2.49 -3.71
CA VAL A 148 21.32 1.60 -3.51
C VAL A 148 22.61 2.28 -3.97
N PHE A 149 23.66 2.07 -3.17
CA PHE A 149 25.02 2.51 -3.49
C PHE A 149 25.96 1.31 -3.57
N ILE A 150 26.90 1.40 -4.51
CA ILE A 150 28.02 0.46 -4.66
C ILE A 150 29.29 1.30 -4.59
N ASP A 151 30.13 1.02 -3.60
CA ASP A 151 31.37 1.74 -3.36
C ASP A 151 32.51 0.77 -3.04
N PRO A 152 33.77 1.12 -3.34
CA PRO A 152 34.94 0.38 -2.86
C PRO A 152 34.88 0.09 -1.36
N HIS A 153 35.18 -1.15 -0.97
CA HIS A 153 35.10 -1.57 0.42
C HIS A 153 36.07 -0.80 1.33
N ASN A 154 37.28 -0.54 0.82
CA ASN A 154 38.27 0.31 1.47
C ASN A 154 38.89 1.30 0.47
N LYS A 155 39.43 2.39 1.00
CA LYS A 155 40.17 3.38 0.22
C LYS A 155 41.35 2.73 -0.53
N GLY A 156 41.32 2.80 -1.85
CA GLY A 156 42.36 2.24 -2.73
C GLY A 156 42.18 0.75 -3.04
N ASP A 157 41.11 0.12 -2.56
CA ASP A 157 40.65 -1.15 -3.10
C ASP A 157 39.83 -0.90 -4.38
N ILE A 158 40.12 -1.62 -5.44
CA ILE A 158 39.37 -1.57 -6.70
C ILE A 158 38.75 -2.93 -7.05
N LYS A 159 38.92 -3.93 -6.18
CA LYS A 159 38.47 -5.30 -6.40
C LYS A 159 37.28 -5.66 -5.52
N ASN A 160 37.21 -5.17 -4.29
CA ASN A 160 36.11 -5.49 -3.37
C ASN A 160 35.25 -4.25 -3.10
N TYR A 161 33.94 -4.47 -3.01
CA TYR A 161 32.92 -3.43 -2.95
C TYR A 161 31.89 -3.75 -1.86
N THR A 162 31.35 -2.68 -1.28
CA THR A 162 30.21 -2.70 -0.37
C THR A 162 28.97 -2.26 -1.13
N VAL A 163 27.91 -3.05 -1.07
CA VAL A 163 26.60 -2.80 -1.68
C VAL A 163 25.58 -2.60 -0.57
N TYR A 164 24.93 -1.45 -0.51
CA TYR A 164 24.09 -1.08 0.64
C TYR A 164 22.94 -0.15 0.24
N TYR A 165 21.87 -0.12 1.05
CA TYR A 165 20.83 0.90 0.92
C TYR A 165 21.23 2.18 1.65
N THR A 166 20.83 3.35 1.12
CA THR A 166 21.08 4.66 1.77
C THR A 166 20.63 4.71 3.23
N LYS A 167 19.48 4.10 3.55
CA LYS A 167 18.93 4.04 4.92
C LYS A 167 19.85 3.36 5.93
N ASP A 168 20.75 2.49 5.47
CA ASP A 168 21.64 1.69 6.31
C ASP A 168 22.99 2.40 6.51
N PHE A 169 23.26 3.51 5.80
CA PHE A 169 24.51 4.24 5.95
C PHE A 169 24.56 5.09 7.23
N GLN A 170 25.67 5.02 7.97
CA GLN A 170 25.93 5.86 9.15
C GLN A 170 26.99 6.94 8.90
N LYS A 171 26.64 8.22 9.13
CA LYS A 171 27.60 9.32 9.08
C LYS A 171 28.75 9.10 10.07
N GLN A 172 29.98 9.22 9.58
CA GLN A 172 31.21 9.17 10.39
C GLN A 172 31.69 10.61 10.66
N GLY A 173 32.01 10.93 11.91
CA GLY A 173 32.65 12.19 12.29
C GLY A 173 31.71 13.31 12.79
N VAL A 174 32.32 14.43 13.23
CA VAL A 174 31.60 15.63 13.65
C VAL A 174 31.14 16.37 12.40
N VAL A 175 29.83 16.38 12.21
CA VAL A 175 29.14 17.20 11.22
C VAL A 175 29.53 18.67 11.42
N LYS A 176 30.10 19.30 10.39
CA LYS A 176 30.28 20.75 10.34
C LYS A 176 29.03 21.41 9.77
N ASP A 177 28.78 22.64 10.24
CA ASP A 177 27.63 23.45 9.86
C ASP A 177 27.55 23.67 8.33
N CYS A 178 26.32 23.67 7.80
CA CYS A 178 26.00 24.25 6.50
C CYS A 178 25.45 25.68 6.71
N GLU A 179 25.74 26.59 5.78
CA GLU A 179 25.31 27.99 5.84
C GLU A 179 24.87 28.50 4.45
N LEU A 180 23.74 29.20 4.40
CA LEU A 180 23.24 29.85 3.19
C LEU A 180 23.47 31.36 3.23
N LEU A 181 24.08 31.92 2.17
CA LEU A 181 24.22 33.36 1.99
C LEU A 181 23.38 33.87 0.81
N ILE A 182 22.90 35.11 0.89
CA ILE A 182 22.11 35.73 -0.18
C ILE A 182 22.82 37.00 -0.65
N ASN A 183 22.96 37.14 -1.97
CA ASN A 183 23.33 38.42 -2.57
C ASN A 183 22.10 39.33 -2.60
N LYS A 184 22.15 40.46 -1.89
CA LYS A 184 21.03 41.40 -1.79
C LYS A 184 20.57 41.96 -3.14
N ASP A 185 21.49 42.04 -4.11
CA ASP A 185 21.17 42.52 -5.46
C ASP A 185 20.29 41.52 -6.26
N LEU A 186 20.27 40.24 -5.86
CA LEU A 186 19.45 39.20 -6.48
C LEU A 186 18.08 39.04 -5.82
N VAL A 187 17.85 39.64 -4.66
CA VAL A 187 16.55 39.56 -3.94
C VAL A 187 15.37 40.00 -4.81
N PRO A 188 15.43 41.10 -5.58
CA PRO A 188 14.31 41.50 -6.44
C PRO A 188 13.95 40.46 -7.52
N GLU A 189 14.94 39.72 -8.03
CA GLU A 189 14.71 38.65 -8.98
C GLU A 189 13.97 37.49 -8.31
N PHE A 190 14.44 37.03 -7.15
CA PHE A 190 13.74 35.98 -6.41
C PHE A 190 12.33 36.39 -6.00
N ASP A 191 12.13 37.64 -5.57
CA ASP A 191 10.78 38.15 -5.26
C ASP A 191 9.85 38.11 -6.47
N TYR A 192 10.36 38.42 -7.68
CA TYR A 192 9.61 38.32 -8.92
C TYR A 192 9.31 36.87 -9.31
N ILE A 193 10.31 36.00 -9.23
CA ILE A 193 10.19 34.59 -9.59
C ILE A 193 9.22 33.89 -8.61
N ASN A 194 9.32 34.16 -7.32
CA ASN A 194 8.46 33.58 -6.29
C ASN A 194 7.00 34.04 -6.38
N GLN A 195 6.74 35.19 -7.01
CA GLN A 195 5.37 35.62 -7.35
C GLN A 195 4.73 34.76 -8.45
N SER A 196 5.50 34.01 -9.25
CA SER A 196 4.98 33.17 -10.34
C SER A 196 4.23 31.92 -9.86
N LYS A 197 4.36 31.54 -8.57
CA LYS A 197 3.63 30.52 -7.79
C LYS A 197 3.52 29.08 -8.34
N SER A 198 3.79 28.79 -9.60
CA SER A 198 3.84 27.42 -10.11
C SER A 198 5.04 27.23 -11.02
N ALA A 199 5.94 26.34 -10.63
CA ALA A 199 7.00 25.91 -11.53
C ALA A 199 6.42 25.19 -12.74
N PRO A 200 6.99 25.39 -13.95
CA PRO A 200 6.65 24.56 -15.09
C PRO A 200 7.07 23.10 -14.81
N PRO A 201 6.39 22.11 -15.41
CA PRO A 201 6.85 20.74 -15.33
C PRO A 201 8.19 20.55 -16.05
N THR A 202 8.97 19.57 -15.60
CA THR A 202 10.27 19.20 -16.19
C THR A 202 10.13 18.01 -17.14
N GLY A 203 11.23 17.59 -17.77
CA GLY A 203 11.26 16.43 -18.68
C GLY A 203 11.53 16.79 -20.13
N PRO A 204 10.70 17.61 -20.81
CA PRO A 204 10.84 17.90 -22.25
C PRO A 204 12.15 18.59 -22.66
N GLN A 205 12.82 19.25 -21.73
CA GLN A 205 14.07 19.97 -21.95
C GLN A 205 15.08 19.65 -20.86
N LEU A 206 16.30 19.29 -21.26
CA LEU A 206 17.47 19.20 -20.39
C LEU A 206 18.27 20.50 -20.46
N ARG A 207 18.65 21.06 -19.30
CA ARG A 207 19.55 22.21 -19.21
C ARG A 207 20.94 21.76 -18.80
N THR A 208 21.92 21.93 -19.69
CA THR A 208 23.32 21.57 -19.43
C THR A 208 24.15 22.80 -19.14
N TYR A 209 24.93 22.75 -18.05
CA TYR A 209 25.80 23.82 -17.57
C TYR A 209 27.26 23.38 -17.56
N ARG A 210 28.17 24.28 -17.90
CA ARG A 210 29.61 24.08 -17.79
C ARG A 210 30.05 24.31 -16.34
N LEU A 211 30.53 23.26 -15.69
CA LEU A 211 30.99 23.29 -14.30
C LEU A 211 32.51 23.47 -14.24
N ALA A 212 32.97 24.49 -13.52
CA ALA A 212 34.34 24.65 -13.07
C ALA A 212 34.45 24.18 -11.61
N LEU A 213 34.83 22.93 -11.41
CA LEU A 213 34.97 22.35 -10.07
C LEU A 213 36.45 22.42 -9.66
N ALA A 214 36.77 23.27 -8.70
CA ALA A 214 38.10 23.37 -8.13
C ALA A 214 38.25 22.43 -6.93
N CYS A 215 39.49 22.09 -6.54
CA CYS A 215 39.74 21.44 -5.26
C CYS A 215 40.94 22.05 -4.52
N THR A 216 40.93 22.00 -3.19
CA THR A 216 42.09 22.37 -2.37
C THR A 216 43.20 21.32 -2.47
N GLY A 217 44.42 21.70 -2.11
CA GLY A 217 45.58 20.81 -2.01
C GLY A 217 45.37 19.69 -1.00
N GLU A 218 44.65 19.96 0.09
CA GLU A 218 44.28 18.93 1.07
C GLU A 218 43.28 17.93 0.50
N TYR A 219 42.29 18.38 -0.27
CA TYR A 219 41.36 17.48 -0.95
C TYR A 219 42.10 16.57 -1.93
N ALA A 220 42.94 17.16 -2.79
CA ALA A 220 43.74 16.37 -3.72
C ALA A 220 44.64 15.38 -2.97
N THR A 221 45.30 15.80 -1.89
CA THR A 221 46.12 14.92 -1.03
C THR A 221 45.30 13.77 -0.46
N PHE A 222 44.08 14.04 0.03
CA PHE A 222 43.17 13.02 0.52
C PHE A 222 42.90 11.98 -0.56
N HIS A 223 42.66 12.39 -1.80
CA HIS A 223 42.39 11.47 -2.92
C HIS A 223 43.65 10.89 -3.58
N GLY A 224 44.85 11.11 -3.03
CA GLY A 224 46.08 10.46 -3.50
C GLY A 224 47.12 11.40 -4.12
N GLY A 225 46.90 12.72 -4.03
CA GLY A 225 47.90 13.76 -4.26
C GLY A 225 48.24 14.06 -5.72
N THR A 226 47.48 13.51 -6.67
CA THR A 226 47.66 13.77 -8.10
C THR A 226 46.39 14.38 -8.70
N VAL A 227 46.56 15.11 -9.80
CA VAL A 227 45.43 15.68 -10.53
C VAL A 227 44.45 14.60 -10.99
N ALA A 228 44.96 13.50 -11.56
CA ALA A 228 44.12 12.42 -12.08
C ALA A 228 43.24 11.77 -10.99
N LEU A 229 43.81 11.50 -9.81
CA LEU A 229 43.04 10.88 -8.72
C LEU A 229 42.03 11.85 -8.08
N ALA A 230 42.42 13.12 -7.87
CA ALA A 230 41.49 14.13 -7.39
C ALA A 230 40.33 14.33 -8.38
N LEU A 231 40.63 14.37 -9.68
CA LEU A 231 39.62 14.48 -10.73
C LEU A 231 38.71 13.26 -10.79
N ALA A 232 39.22 12.04 -10.56
CA ALA A 232 38.41 10.82 -10.50
C ALA A 232 37.36 10.88 -9.38
N ALA A 233 37.74 11.39 -8.20
CA ALA A 233 36.80 11.58 -7.10
C ALA A 233 35.76 12.66 -7.43
N MET A 234 36.20 13.80 -7.96
CA MET A 234 35.32 14.89 -8.40
C MET A 234 34.32 14.44 -9.46
N VAL A 235 34.73 13.60 -10.41
CA VAL A 235 33.84 13.02 -11.42
C VAL A 235 32.81 12.08 -10.81
N THR A 236 33.19 11.26 -9.83
CA THR A 236 32.27 10.40 -9.08
C THR A 236 31.18 11.24 -8.40
N THR A 237 31.57 12.32 -7.72
CA THR A 237 30.66 13.28 -7.10
C THR A 237 29.70 13.89 -8.13
N VAL A 238 30.21 14.46 -9.22
CA VAL A 238 29.37 15.10 -10.25
C VAL A 238 28.41 14.08 -10.88
N ASN A 239 28.85 12.85 -11.13
CA ASN A 239 28.03 11.79 -11.69
C ASN A 239 26.84 11.42 -10.79
N ARG A 240 27.03 11.43 -9.47
CA ARG A 240 25.96 11.24 -8.48
C ARG A 240 25.02 12.44 -8.42
N VAL A 241 25.56 13.64 -8.33
CA VAL A 241 24.75 14.88 -8.31
C VAL A 241 23.88 14.97 -9.56
N ASP A 242 24.45 14.74 -10.75
CA ASP A 242 23.69 14.72 -12.01
C ASP A 242 22.61 13.63 -12.01
N GLY A 243 22.84 12.48 -11.37
CA GLY A 243 21.82 11.42 -11.24
C GLY A 243 20.53 11.90 -10.59
N VAL A 244 20.64 12.77 -9.59
CA VAL A 244 19.50 13.44 -8.93
C VAL A 244 18.98 14.61 -9.76
N TYR A 245 19.87 15.49 -10.21
CA TYR A 245 19.47 16.74 -10.86
C TYR A 245 18.77 16.51 -12.20
N GLU A 246 19.19 15.48 -12.94
CA GLU A 246 18.53 15.11 -14.18
C GLU A 246 17.14 14.57 -13.95
N THR A 247 16.96 13.73 -12.93
CA THR A 247 15.68 13.07 -12.64
C THR A 247 14.67 14.01 -11.97
N GLU A 248 15.12 14.93 -11.12
CA GLU A 248 14.22 15.82 -10.38
C GLU A 248 13.97 17.16 -11.06
N VAL A 249 15.01 17.80 -11.63
CA VAL A 249 14.93 19.18 -12.12
C VAL A 249 15.40 19.36 -13.57
N ALA A 250 15.70 18.26 -14.27
CA ALA A 250 16.20 18.24 -15.65
C ALA A 250 17.41 19.17 -15.87
N VAL A 251 18.38 19.09 -14.97
CA VAL A 251 19.66 19.81 -15.02
C VAL A 251 20.83 18.83 -15.10
N ARG A 252 21.85 19.18 -15.88
CA ARG A 252 23.13 18.44 -15.98
C ARG A 252 24.32 19.38 -15.85
N MET A 253 25.38 18.93 -15.20
CA MET A 253 26.64 19.65 -15.05
C MET A 253 27.79 18.89 -15.70
N VAL A 254 28.52 19.56 -16.61
CA VAL A 254 29.66 18.96 -17.31
C VAL A 254 30.93 19.72 -16.96
N LEU A 255 31.94 19.03 -16.43
CA LEU A 255 33.24 19.60 -16.14
C LEU A 255 33.86 20.21 -17.39
N ILE A 256 34.37 21.43 -17.27
CA ILE A 256 34.98 22.17 -18.38
C ILE A 256 36.24 21.50 -18.93
N ALA A 257 36.58 21.81 -20.19
CA ALA A 257 37.69 21.21 -20.93
C ALA A 257 39.07 21.32 -20.26
N ASN A 258 39.28 22.35 -19.43
CA ASN A 258 40.54 22.67 -18.75
C ASN A 258 40.37 22.68 -17.22
N ASN A 259 39.48 21.84 -16.68
CA ASN A 259 39.22 21.75 -15.24
C ASN A 259 40.45 21.28 -14.45
N ASP A 260 41.35 20.53 -15.07
CA ASP A 260 42.62 20.09 -14.49
C ASP A 260 43.50 21.25 -13.98
N LEU A 261 43.36 22.44 -14.56
CA LEU A 261 44.11 23.65 -14.15
C LEU A 261 43.72 24.19 -12.77
N ILE A 262 42.54 23.81 -12.27
CA ILE A 262 42.01 24.23 -10.96
C ILE A 262 41.94 23.07 -9.96
N VAL A 263 42.64 21.98 -10.25
CA VAL A 263 42.89 20.87 -9.33
C VAL A 263 44.24 21.09 -8.66
N TYR A 264 44.23 21.71 -7.49
CA TYR A 264 45.47 22.04 -6.77
C TYR A 264 45.93 20.83 -5.95
N THR A 265 47.21 20.43 -6.09
CA THR A 265 47.77 19.24 -5.42
C THR A 265 48.68 19.56 -4.23
N ASN A 266 48.93 20.83 -3.94
CA ASN A 266 49.83 21.27 -2.87
C ASN A 266 49.14 22.29 -1.97
N SER A 267 48.82 21.86 -0.75
CA SER A 267 48.12 22.66 0.27
C SER A 267 48.89 23.88 0.75
N SER A 268 50.22 23.94 0.52
CA SER A 268 51.02 25.11 0.88
C SER A 268 50.99 26.22 -0.17
N THR A 269 50.52 25.92 -1.38
CA THR A 269 50.57 26.85 -2.53
C THR A 269 49.24 27.03 -3.23
N ASP A 270 48.20 26.30 -2.84
CA ASP A 270 46.86 26.52 -3.37
C ASP A 270 46.30 27.89 -2.91
N PRO A 271 45.30 28.45 -3.61
CA PRO A 271 44.77 29.78 -3.31
C PRO A 271 43.69 29.79 -2.21
N TYR A 272 43.50 28.69 -1.48
CA TYR A 272 42.34 28.48 -0.63
C TYR A 272 42.66 28.42 0.86
N THR A 273 41.78 29.01 1.65
CA THR A 273 41.77 28.82 3.10
C THR A 273 40.94 27.57 3.42
N ASN A 274 41.52 26.38 3.27
CA ASN A 274 40.81 25.08 3.31
C ASN A 274 39.83 24.88 4.48
N ASN A 275 40.05 25.53 5.64
CA ASN A 275 39.19 25.39 6.82
C ASN A 275 38.16 26.53 7.01
N ASN A 276 38.00 27.43 6.05
CA ASN A 276 37.08 28.58 6.15
C ASN A 276 36.21 28.72 4.89
N GLY A 277 35.01 28.12 4.91
CA GLY A 277 34.06 28.12 3.80
C GLY A 277 33.71 29.53 3.30
N SER A 278 33.34 30.43 4.21
CA SER A 278 32.94 31.80 3.85
C SER A 278 34.07 32.58 3.14
N THR A 279 35.32 32.34 3.50
CA THR A 279 36.49 32.94 2.82
C THR A 279 36.72 32.29 1.46
N MET A 280 36.57 30.96 1.37
CA MET A 280 36.74 30.23 0.12
C MET A 280 35.75 30.67 -0.98
N LEU A 281 34.55 31.16 -0.65
CA LEU A 281 33.60 31.68 -1.65
C LEU A 281 34.23 32.74 -2.56
N GLY A 282 34.86 33.76 -1.96
CA GLY A 282 35.50 34.85 -2.70
C GLY A 282 36.81 34.43 -3.36
N GLN A 283 37.58 33.57 -2.69
CA GLN A 283 38.81 32.99 -3.24
C GLN A 283 38.50 32.17 -4.49
N ASN A 284 37.45 31.35 -4.47
CA ASN A 284 37.06 30.50 -5.58
C ASN A 284 36.62 31.30 -6.79
N GLN A 285 35.77 32.32 -6.58
CA GLN A 285 35.39 33.24 -7.65
C GLN A 285 36.61 33.86 -8.33
N THR A 286 37.52 34.41 -7.54
CA THR A 286 38.74 35.06 -8.06
C THR A 286 39.66 34.06 -8.77
N THR A 287 39.82 32.87 -8.19
CA THR A 287 40.70 31.82 -8.71
C THR A 287 40.21 31.30 -10.06
N ILE A 288 38.93 30.92 -10.15
CA ILE A 288 38.35 30.40 -11.38
C ILE A 288 38.32 31.50 -12.45
N ASP A 289 37.95 32.74 -12.12
CA ASP A 289 37.96 33.83 -13.10
C ASP A 289 39.37 34.11 -13.66
N ASN A 290 40.41 34.03 -12.85
CA ASN A 290 41.79 34.27 -13.29
C ASN A 290 42.38 33.11 -14.11
N THR A 291 42.08 31.86 -13.72
CA THR A 291 42.66 30.66 -14.35
C THR A 291 41.88 30.21 -15.57
N ILE A 292 40.55 30.17 -15.45
CA ILE A 292 39.64 29.65 -16.48
C ILE A 292 39.07 30.77 -17.34
N GLY A 293 38.81 31.93 -16.75
CA GLY A 293 38.12 33.05 -17.41
C GLY A 293 36.60 32.94 -17.27
N SER A 294 35.96 34.04 -16.85
CA SER A 294 34.53 34.06 -16.53
C SER A 294 33.61 33.61 -17.67
N ALA A 295 33.98 33.79 -18.93
CA ALA A 295 33.15 33.35 -20.07
C ALA A 295 33.13 31.82 -20.29
N ASN A 296 34.07 31.09 -19.68
CA ASN A 296 34.34 29.68 -20.00
C ASN A 296 33.65 28.67 -19.08
N TYR A 297 32.88 29.15 -18.10
CA TYR A 297 32.11 28.31 -17.18
C TYR A 297 30.80 29.00 -16.80
N ASP A 298 29.84 28.22 -16.30
CA ASP A 298 28.47 28.64 -16.01
C ASP A 298 28.16 28.56 -14.51
N ILE A 299 28.75 27.57 -13.85
CA ILE A 299 28.77 27.39 -12.40
C ILE A 299 30.21 27.03 -11.98
N GLY A 300 30.66 27.58 -10.86
CA GLY A 300 31.91 27.20 -10.22
C GLY A 300 31.68 26.81 -8.77
N HIS A 301 32.44 25.83 -8.31
CA HIS A 301 32.36 25.30 -6.96
C HIS A 301 33.74 24.81 -6.53
N VAL A 302 34.05 24.80 -5.22
CA VAL A 302 35.30 24.22 -4.70
C VAL A 302 35.02 23.13 -3.67
N VAL A 303 35.73 22.01 -3.80
CA VAL A 303 35.72 20.94 -2.81
C VAL A 303 36.99 20.94 -1.95
N SER A 304 36.84 20.70 -0.66
CA SER A 304 37.89 20.83 0.36
C SER A 304 37.81 19.73 1.43
N THR A 305 38.82 19.63 2.30
CA THR A 305 38.74 18.74 3.48
C THR A 305 38.20 19.43 4.74
N GLY A 306 37.77 20.68 4.62
CA GLY A 306 37.29 21.50 5.72
C GLY A 306 36.46 22.69 5.24
N GLY A 307 35.98 23.52 6.17
CA GLY A 307 35.19 24.71 5.83
C GLY A 307 33.67 24.52 5.77
N GLY A 308 33.17 23.28 5.85
CA GLY A 308 31.72 22.99 5.85
C GLY A 308 31.09 23.18 4.46
N GLY A 309 29.77 23.26 4.42
CA GLY A 309 29.01 23.61 3.22
C GLY A 309 28.59 25.08 3.27
N VAL A 310 28.97 25.87 2.26
CA VAL A 310 28.51 27.26 2.15
C VAL A 310 28.33 27.63 0.68
N ALA A 311 27.19 28.21 0.35
CA ALA A 311 26.91 28.71 -0.99
C ALA A 311 26.10 30.01 -1.00
N TYR A 312 26.25 30.78 -2.07
CA TYR A 312 25.32 31.87 -2.36
C TYR A 312 24.09 31.37 -3.12
N LEU A 313 22.91 31.89 -2.74
CA LEU A 313 21.63 31.56 -3.36
C LEU A 313 21.52 32.08 -4.80
N GLY A 314 21.19 31.18 -5.73
CA GLY A 314 20.89 31.39 -7.15
C GLY A 314 21.89 32.31 -7.84
N VAL A 315 23.13 31.84 -7.97
CA VAL A 315 24.25 32.63 -8.52
C VAL A 315 24.79 32.11 -9.84
N ILE A 316 24.35 30.95 -10.33
CA ILE A 316 24.82 30.43 -11.62
C ILE A 316 24.57 31.45 -12.75
N CYS A 317 25.34 31.35 -13.82
CA CYS A 317 25.33 32.30 -14.94
C CYS A 317 25.65 33.77 -14.60
N THR A 318 25.78 34.15 -13.32
CA THR A 318 25.98 35.53 -12.90
C THR A 318 27.46 35.86 -12.75
N ALA A 319 28.00 36.68 -13.65
CA ALA A 319 29.41 37.09 -13.62
C ALA A 319 29.81 37.69 -12.25
N GLY A 320 30.95 37.26 -11.70
CA GLY A 320 31.44 37.67 -10.38
C GLY A 320 30.77 36.97 -9.17
N TRP A 321 29.77 36.12 -9.42
CA TRP A 321 29.04 35.39 -8.37
C TRP A 321 28.93 33.89 -8.60
N LYS A 322 28.92 33.44 -9.86
CA LYS A 322 28.67 32.05 -10.25
C LYS A 322 29.68 31.00 -9.77
N ALA A 323 30.81 31.40 -9.20
CA ALA A 323 31.80 30.49 -8.60
C ALA A 323 31.80 30.51 -7.06
N ARG A 324 30.76 31.07 -6.42
CA ARG A 324 30.66 31.19 -4.95
C ARG A 324 29.85 30.04 -4.33
N GLY A 325 30.39 28.84 -4.42
CA GLY A 325 29.94 27.66 -3.69
C GLY A 325 31.13 26.84 -3.20
N VAL A 326 31.01 26.28 -1.99
CA VAL A 326 32.05 25.51 -1.31
C VAL A 326 31.42 24.31 -0.61
N THR A 327 32.05 23.15 -0.76
CA THR A 327 31.72 21.94 0.01
C THR A 327 32.97 21.33 0.61
N GLY A 328 32.99 21.15 1.93
CA GLY A 328 34.14 20.62 2.63
C GLY A 328 33.81 19.63 3.72
N SER A 329 34.49 18.47 3.69
CA SER A 329 34.36 17.40 4.69
C SER A 329 35.72 16.78 4.99
N TYR A 330 35.97 16.39 6.24
CA TYR A 330 37.22 15.70 6.60
C TYR A 330 37.42 14.36 5.88
N SER A 331 36.33 13.73 5.47
CA SER A 331 36.30 12.51 4.66
C SER A 331 35.35 12.72 3.49
N PRO A 332 35.79 13.40 2.42
CA PRO A 332 34.93 13.81 1.32
C PRO A 332 34.68 12.65 0.33
N VAL A 333 33.94 11.64 0.77
CA VAL A 333 33.58 10.44 0.00
C VAL A 333 32.18 9.97 0.35
N GLY A 334 31.57 9.22 -0.57
CA GLY A 334 30.32 8.52 -0.33
C GLY A 334 29.09 9.40 -0.43
N ASP A 335 27.93 8.74 -0.40
CA ASP A 335 26.61 9.37 -0.49
C ASP A 335 26.40 10.58 0.42
N PRO A 336 26.74 10.56 1.73
CA PRO A 336 26.54 11.76 2.54
C PRO A 336 27.34 12.96 2.04
N PHE A 337 28.56 12.77 1.53
CA PHE A 337 29.32 13.90 0.99
C PHE A 337 28.68 14.41 -0.30
N ASP A 338 28.35 13.51 -1.22
CA ASP A 338 27.86 13.87 -2.55
C ASP A 338 26.42 14.42 -2.53
N ILE A 339 25.53 13.84 -1.72
CA ILE A 339 24.11 14.18 -1.65
C ILE A 339 23.81 15.19 -0.53
N ASP A 340 24.23 14.93 0.71
CA ASP A 340 23.85 15.83 1.82
C ASP A 340 24.61 17.15 1.80
N TYR A 341 25.78 17.20 1.15
CA TYR A 341 26.57 18.43 1.05
C TYR A 341 26.69 18.93 -0.38
N VAL A 342 27.31 18.20 -1.32
CA VAL A 342 27.58 18.77 -2.64
C VAL A 342 26.29 19.10 -3.40
N ALA A 343 25.33 18.17 -3.46
CA ALA A 343 24.02 18.44 -4.07
C ALA A 343 23.24 19.53 -3.30
N HIS A 344 23.38 19.61 -1.98
CA HIS A 344 22.75 20.66 -1.16
C HIS A 344 23.30 22.06 -1.51
N GLU A 345 24.62 22.23 -1.48
CA GLU A 345 25.28 23.51 -1.74
C GLU A 345 25.15 23.94 -3.21
N MET A 346 25.20 22.99 -4.13
CA MET A 346 24.84 23.27 -5.53
C MET A 346 23.36 23.65 -5.63
N GLY A 347 22.47 23.04 -4.84
CA GLY A 347 21.04 23.38 -4.78
C GLY A 347 20.81 24.84 -4.44
N HIS A 348 21.58 25.38 -3.49
CA HIS A 348 21.64 26.82 -3.22
C HIS A 348 22.12 27.62 -4.43
N GLN A 349 23.22 27.23 -5.09
CA GLN A 349 23.68 27.94 -6.29
C GLN A 349 22.63 27.95 -7.41
N PHE A 350 21.77 26.93 -7.48
CA PHE A 350 20.61 26.81 -8.37
C PHE A 350 19.33 27.48 -7.84
N GLY A 351 19.38 28.15 -6.69
CA GLY A 351 18.29 28.99 -6.18
C GLY A 351 17.38 28.34 -5.14
N GLY A 352 17.63 27.09 -4.72
CA GLY A 352 16.86 26.44 -3.67
C GLY A 352 17.20 27.00 -2.28
N ASN A 353 16.19 27.36 -1.49
CA ASN A 353 16.31 27.68 -0.07
C ASN A 353 16.14 26.42 0.79
N HIS A 354 16.49 26.54 2.07
CA HIS A 354 16.25 25.48 3.04
C HIS A 354 14.76 25.17 3.19
N SER A 355 14.41 23.87 3.24
CA SER A 355 13.02 23.42 3.40
C SER A 355 12.63 23.01 4.83
N PHE A 356 13.56 23.01 5.80
CA PHE A 356 13.31 22.53 7.16
C PHE A 356 12.63 23.57 8.08
N ASN A 357 11.88 23.10 9.09
CA ASN A 357 11.16 23.93 10.07
C ASN A 357 11.60 23.74 11.53
N GLY A 358 12.70 23.03 11.78
CA GLY A 358 13.25 22.78 13.12
C GLY A 358 13.97 23.98 13.75
N THR A 359 14.31 23.85 15.04
CA THR A 359 14.96 24.93 15.82
C THR A 359 16.11 24.47 16.73
N ALA A 360 16.53 23.22 16.64
CA ALA A 360 17.63 22.65 17.44
C ALA A 360 18.84 22.30 16.58
N GLY A 361 20.03 22.21 17.18
CA GLY A 361 21.28 21.93 16.44
C GLY A 361 21.54 22.97 15.36
N SER A 362 21.98 22.56 14.17
CA SER A 362 22.25 23.46 13.04
C SER A 362 20.97 24.06 12.42
N CYS A 363 19.78 23.56 12.77
CA CYS A 363 18.51 24.22 12.41
C CYS A 363 18.26 25.51 13.23
N SER A 364 19.04 25.74 14.30
CA SER A 364 19.01 27.01 15.05
C SER A 364 19.91 28.08 14.38
N GLY A 365 20.00 29.27 14.95
CA GLY A 365 21.03 30.25 14.54
C GLY A 365 20.77 31.04 13.26
N GLY A 366 19.60 30.90 12.61
CA GLY A 366 19.19 31.74 11.48
C GLY A 366 19.21 31.06 10.10
N ASN A 367 19.62 29.79 10.03
CA ASN A 367 19.62 29.03 8.77
C ASN A 367 18.21 28.73 8.23
N ARG A 368 17.20 28.68 9.10
CA ARG A 368 15.81 28.43 8.69
C ARG A 368 15.26 29.57 7.82
N ASN A 369 14.74 29.24 6.64
CA ASN A 369 13.97 30.17 5.82
C ASN A 369 12.45 29.98 6.01
N ALA A 370 11.78 30.99 6.58
CA ALA A 370 10.36 30.92 6.92
C ALA A 370 9.41 30.76 5.72
N ALA A 371 9.81 31.22 4.53
CA ALA A 371 8.98 31.18 3.34
C ALA A 371 8.97 29.81 2.65
N THR A 372 9.93 28.95 3.01
CA THR A 372 10.16 27.64 2.38
C THR A 372 10.21 26.47 3.38
N ALA A 373 10.03 26.74 4.67
CA ALA A 373 10.07 25.76 5.77
C ALA A 373 8.85 24.81 5.79
N TYR A 374 8.71 23.98 4.76
CA TYR A 374 7.61 23.02 4.57
C TYR A 374 7.86 21.63 5.18
N GLU A 375 9.09 21.32 5.59
CA GLU A 375 9.43 20.03 6.18
C GLU A 375 9.56 20.13 7.73
N PRO A 376 8.97 19.19 8.50
CA PRO A 376 9.08 19.21 9.96
C PRO A 376 10.52 18.97 10.43
N GLY A 377 10.91 19.57 11.57
CA GLY A 377 12.19 19.25 12.23
C GLY A 377 13.40 19.50 11.33
N SER A 378 14.31 18.53 11.24
CA SER A 378 15.46 18.59 10.33
C SER A 378 15.08 18.50 8.84
N GLY A 379 13.85 18.06 8.54
CA GLY A 379 13.42 17.56 7.24
C GLY A 379 14.11 16.27 6.81
N SER A 380 13.80 15.87 5.57
CA SER A 380 14.15 14.56 4.98
C SER A 380 14.77 14.67 3.58
N THR A 381 14.55 15.76 2.83
CA THR A 381 15.04 15.91 1.44
C THR A 381 16.35 16.69 1.32
N ILE A 382 16.90 16.85 0.12
CA ILE A 382 18.24 17.44 -0.10
C ILE A 382 18.39 18.83 0.51
N MET A 383 17.41 19.74 0.36
CA MET A 383 17.52 21.12 0.89
C MET A 383 17.22 21.23 2.39
N CYS A 384 17.22 20.11 3.10
CA CYS A 384 17.05 20.03 4.53
C CYS A 384 18.35 19.73 5.26
N TYR A 385 18.29 19.73 6.59
CA TYR A 385 19.43 19.51 7.49
C TYR A 385 19.35 18.13 8.13
N ALA A 386 19.08 17.11 7.31
CA ALA A 386 18.89 15.74 7.75
C ALA A 386 20.10 15.25 8.59
N GLY A 387 19.83 14.88 9.84
CA GLY A 387 20.82 14.35 10.77
C GLY A 387 21.59 15.39 11.58
N ILE A 388 21.40 16.70 11.35
CA ILE A 388 22.26 17.75 11.94
C ILE A 388 21.52 18.74 12.86
N CYS A 389 20.25 18.46 13.18
CA CYS A 389 19.39 19.28 14.04
C CYS A 389 19.10 18.66 15.41
N SER A 390 20.01 17.84 15.93
CA SER A 390 19.94 17.24 17.27
C SER A 390 18.61 16.51 17.54
N SER A 391 17.86 16.89 18.58
CA SER A 391 16.57 16.25 18.93
C SER A 391 15.46 16.47 17.90
N ASN A 392 15.68 17.33 16.89
CA ASN A 392 14.73 17.58 15.82
C ASN A 392 15.01 16.71 14.57
N ASN A 393 16.01 15.83 14.62
CA ASN A 393 16.36 14.94 13.52
C ASN A 393 15.25 13.93 13.20
N LEU A 394 14.83 13.90 11.94
CA LEU A 394 13.87 12.91 11.43
C LEU A 394 14.54 11.65 10.86
N GLN A 395 15.73 11.82 10.27
CA GLN A 395 16.60 10.78 9.72
C GLN A 395 18.05 11.24 9.76
N SER A 396 18.98 10.34 9.43
CA SER A 396 20.42 10.58 9.51
C SER A 396 21.01 11.27 8.27
N ASN A 397 20.53 10.92 7.07
CA ASN A 397 20.99 11.42 5.77
C ASN A 397 19.78 11.90 4.97
N SER A 398 19.96 12.76 3.97
CA SER A 398 18.86 13.17 3.11
C SER A 398 18.48 12.04 2.14
N ASP A 399 17.21 11.98 1.79
CA ASP A 399 16.79 11.22 0.62
C ASP A 399 17.19 11.98 -0.66
N PRO A 400 17.71 11.31 -1.71
CA PRO A 400 18.30 11.93 -2.91
C PRO A 400 17.23 12.48 -3.89
N TYR A 401 16.37 13.37 -3.41
CA TYR A 401 15.41 14.12 -4.21
C TYR A 401 15.11 15.48 -3.57
N PHE A 402 14.46 16.37 -4.32
CA PHE A 402 14.07 17.68 -3.80
C PHE A 402 12.61 17.66 -3.32
N HIS A 403 12.35 18.21 -2.13
CA HIS A 403 10.98 18.57 -1.76
C HIS A 403 10.38 19.50 -2.81
N THR A 404 9.06 19.45 -3.01
CA THR A 404 8.33 20.26 -3.99
C THR A 404 8.63 21.76 -3.96
N ILE A 405 9.00 22.31 -2.81
CA ILE A 405 9.45 23.71 -2.73
C ILE A 405 10.83 23.93 -3.36
N GLY A 406 11.79 23.02 -3.14
CA GLY A 406 13.10 23.07 -3.76
C GLY A 406 13.01 22.85 -5.27
N PHE A 407 12.12 21.95 -5.70
CA PHE A 407 11.73 21.83 -7.11
C PHE A 407 11.20 23.17 -7.66
N ASP A 408 10.23 23.79 -6.97
CA ASP A 408 9.64 25.05 -7.42
C ASP A 408 10.70 26.14 -7.61
N GLU A 409 11.58 26.33 -6.62
CA GLU A 409 12.60 27.39 -6.66
C GLU A 409 13.67 27.12 -7.73
N ILE A 410 14.23 25.91 -7.78
CA ILE A 410 15.29 25.55 -8.73
C ILE A 410 14.77 25.60 -10.17
N VAL A 411 13.59 25.02 -10.42
CA VAL A 411 13.01 24.99 -11.77
C VAL A 411 12.63 26.40 -12.20
N ASN A 412 11.99 27.20 -11.36
CA ASN A 412 11.67 28.57 -11.73
C ASN A 412 12.93 29.41 -11.99
N TYR A 413 13.97 29.28 -11.17
CA TYR A 413 15.23 30.02 -11.38
C TYR A 413 15.93 29.63 -12.69
N THR A 414 15.98 28.33 -13.00
CA THR A 414 16.60 27.81 -14.23
C THR A 414 15.75 28.01 -15.49
N ASN A 415 14.44 28.27 -15.36
CA ASN A 415 13.54 28.47 -16.51
C ASN A 415 13.21 29.94 -16.76
N LEU A 416 13.05 30.73 -15.70
CA LEU A 416 12.53 32.09 -15.74
C LEU A 416 13.54 33.14 -15.26
N GLY A 417 14.52 32.75 -14.47
CA GLY A 417 15.55 33.63 -13.90
C GLY A 417 16.85 33.68 -14.68
N SER A 418 17.83 34.34 -14.08
CA SER A 418 19.20 34.52 -14.55
C SER A 418 19.92 33.18 -14.75
N GLY A 419 19.52 32.15 -14.01
CA GLY A 419 19.99 30.77 -14.19
C GLY A 419 19.68 30.17 -15.56
N ASN A 420 18.76 30.75 -16.34
CA ASN A 420 18.47 30.32 -17.71
C ASN A 420 19.38 30.97 -18.77
N SER A 421 20.19 31.97 -18.40
CA SER A 421 20.90 32.82 -19.38
C SER A 421 22.13 32.19 -20.03
N CYS A 422 22.65 31.10 -19.46
CA CYS A 422 23.86 30.43 -19.94
C CYS A 422 23.69 28.94 -20.25
N ALA A 423 22.52 28.36 -19.96
CA ALA A 423 22.26 26.94 -20.16
C ALA A 423 22.26 26.56 -21.65
N VAL A 424 22.83 25.40 -21.98
CA VAL A 424 22.55 24.72 -23.25
C VAL A 424 21.27 23.92 -23.09
N ILE A 425 20.22 24.30 -23.80
CA ILE A 425 18.91 23.65 -23.72
C ILE A 425 18.79 22.59 -24.83
N THR A 426 18.59 21.34 -24.44
CA THR A 426 18.43 20.21 -25.36
C THR A 426 17.02 19.65 -25.24
N ALA A 427 16.34 19.48 -26.37
CA ALA A 427 15.05 18.77 -26.39
C ALA A 427 15.29 17.27 -26.18
N THR A 428 14.56 16.68 -25.24
CA THR A 428 14.78 15.30 -24.79
C THR A 428 13.84 14.32 -25.49
N GLY A 429 12.72 14.83 -26.03
CA GLY A 429 11.61 14.03 -26.54
C GLY A 429 10.73 13.43 -25.44
N ASN A 430 11.00 13.74 -24.18
CA ASN A 430 10.22 13.32 -23.03
C ASN A 430 8.96 14.20 -22.84
N HIS A 431 7.92 13.66 -22.23
CA HIS A 431 6.73 14.40 -21.82
C HIS A 431 6.54 14.33 -20.31
N ALA A 432 6.21 15.46 -19.69
CA ALA A 432 5.93 15.47 -18.27
C ALA A 432 4.63 14.71 -17.93
N PRO A 433 4.56 14.08 -16.75
CA PRO A 433 3.33 13.46 -16.28
C PRO A 433 2.22 14.50 -16.06
N VAL A 434 0.98 14.10 -16.27
CA VAL A 434 -0.21 14.88 -15.94
C VAL A 434 -0.81 14.35 -14.65
N VAL A 435 -0.79 15.16 -13.59
CA VAL A 435 -1.20 14.76 -12.23
C VAL A 435 -2.60 15.25 -11.91
N THR A 436 -3.40 14.39 -11.28
CA THR A 436 -4.77 14.71 -10.83
C THR A 436 -4.96 14.28 -9.38
N VAL A 437 -5.56 15.17 -8.59
CA VAL A 437 -5.97 14.91 -7.19
C VAL A 437 -7.49 15.08 -7.03
N PRO A 438 -8.11 14.48 -6.00
CA PRO A 438 -9.52 14.69 -5.69
C PRO A 438 -9.86 16.15 -5.41
N THR A 439 -11.15 16.49 -5.44
CA THR A 439 -11.62 17.82 -5.03
C THR A 439 -11.39 18.02 -3.53
N GLY A 440 -10.70 19.10 -3.16
CA GLY A 440 -10.45 19.49 -1.78
C GLY A 440 -11.60 20.30 -1.14
N GLY A 441 -11.30 20.96 -0.02
CA GLY A 441 -12.22 21.83 0.71
C GLY A 441 -13.13 21.12 1.73
N PHE A 442 -12.94 19.81 1.92
CA PHE A 442 -13.63 19.04 2.97
C PHE A 442 -12.97 19.20 4.34
N TYR A 443 -13.61 18.65 5.38
CA TYR A 443 -13.10 18.62 6.75
C TYR A 443 -12.84 17.19 7.20
N ILE A 444 -11.76 16.97 7.95
CA ILE A 444 -11.46 15.72 8.65
C ILE A 444 -11.52 15.92 10.17
N PRO A 445 -11.86 14.87 10.95
CA PRO A 445 -11.76 14.92 12.41
C PRO A 445 -10.31 15.02 12.89
N LYS A 446 -10.08 15.69 14.02
CA LYS A 446 -8.76 15.75 14.65
C LYS A 446 -8.34 14.38 15.20
N SER A 447 -7.04 14.18 15.38
CA SER A 447 -6.43 12.98 15.95
C SER A 447 -6.90 11.67 15.28
N THR A 448 -7.15 11.72 13.97
CA THR A 448 -7.70 10.60 13.20
C THR A 448 -6.84 10.34 11.96
N PRO A 449 -6.44 9.08 11.69
CA PRO A 449 -5.73 8.70 10.47
C PRO A 449 -6.48 9.06 9.19
N PHE A 450 -5.73 9.32 8.12
CA PHE A 450 -6.30 9.54 6.80
C PHE A 450 -5.40 9.02 5.68
N ALA A 451 -5.98 8.77 4.52
CA ALA A 451 -5.25 8.34 3.33
C ALA A 451 -5.60 9.23 2.13
N LEU A 452 -4.58 9.77 1.48
CA LEU A 452 -4.74 10.57 0.27
C LEU A 452 -4.42 9.70 -0.94
N THR A 453 -5.28 9.75 -1.96
CA THR A 453 -5.12 9.01 -3.21
C THR A 453 -5.33 9.97 -4.37
N GLY A 454 -4.40 9.98 -5.33
CA GLY A 454 -4.57 10.69 -6.59
C GLY A 454 -4.24 9.78 -7.77
N SER A 455 -3.84 10.38 -8.89
CA SER A 455 -3.43 9.64 -10.08
C SER A 455 -2.55 10.51 -10.97
N ALA A 456 -1.81 9.88 -11.88
CA ALA A 456 -1.15 10.59 -12.97
C ALA A 456 -1.12 9.72 -14.22
N THR A 457 -1.01 10.37 -15.38
CA THR A 457 -0.82 9.72 -16.69
C THR A 457 0.45 10.24 -17.33
N ASP A 458 1.09 9.39 -18.13
CA ASP A 458 2.31 9.71 -18.86
C ASP A 458 2.14 9.42 -20.35
N ALA A 459 2.58 10.33 -21.20
CA ALA A 459 2.40 10.19 -22.66
C ALA A 459 3.38 9.20 -23.29
N ASP A 460 4.53 8.97 -22.63
CA ASP A 460 5.57 8.06 -23.10
C ASP A 460 5.37 6.62 -22.57
N ASN A 461 4.39 6.42 -21.68
CA ASN A 461 4.08 5.17 -20.97
C ASN A 461 5.21 4.72 -20.03
N ASP A 462 5.93 5.68 -19.46
CA ASP A 462 6.90 5.44 -18.40
C ASP A 462 6.20 5.00 -17.10
N VAL A 463 6.87 4.17 -16.30
CA VAL A 463 6.34 3.74 -14.99
C VAL A 463 6.54 4.86 -13.99
N LEU A 464 5.42 5.39 -13.49
CA LEU A 464 5.42 6.53 -12.59
C LEU A 464 5.69 6.15 -11.13
N THR A 465 6.38 7.04 -10.43
CA THR A 465 6.47 7.05 -8.97
C THR A 465 5.83 8.31 -8.41
N TYR A 466 5.37 8.22 -7.16
CA TYR A 466 4.53 9.21 -6.50
C TYR A 466 5.05 9.53 -5.10
N SER A 467 5.03 10.81 -4.74
CA SER A 467 5.18 11.27 -3.36
C SER A 467 4.02 12.20 -3.00
N TRP A 468 3.47 12.03 -1.80
CA TRP A 468 2.56 13.01 -1.20
C TRP A 468 3.33 13.81 -0.16
N GLU A 469 3.43 15.12 -0.34
CA GLU A 469 4.28 16.02 0.45
C GLU A 469 3.42 17.13 1.08
N GLU A 470 3.58 17.38 2.39
CA GLU A 470 2.88 18.49 3.06
C GLU A 470 3.42 19.82 2.54
N PHE A 471 2.51 20.77 2.30
CA PHE A 471 2.82 22.07 1.71
C PHE A 471 2.17 23.19 2.53
N ASP A 472 2.24 23.07 3.85
CA ASP A 472 1.82 24.11 4.81
C ASP A 472 3.03 24.82 5.44
N LEU A 473 2.96 26.14 5.51
CA LEU A 473 3.89 26.96 6.30
C LEU A 473 3.32 27.24 7.69
N GLY A 474 4.21 27.35 8.67
CA GLY A 474 3.82 27.80 9.99
C GLY A 474 4.99 28.21 10.89
N PRO A 475 4.70 28.43 12.18
CA PRO A 475 5.73 28.76 13.17
C PRO A 475 6.86 27.73 13.20
N ALA A 476 8.08 28.20 13.43
CA ALA A 476 9.22 27.32 13.71
C ALA A 476 9.00 26.59 15.05
N GLY A 477 9.45 25.35 15.17
CA GLY A 477 9.33 24.61 16.42
C GLY A 477 9.81 23.18 16.37
N ALA A 478 9.75 22.51 17.51
CA ALA A 478 10.07 21.09 17.60
C ALA A 478 9.02 20.27 16.83
N PRO A 479 9.43 19.28 16.01
CA PRO A 479 8.51 18.44 15.25
C PRO A 479 7.62 17.56 16.16
N THR A 480 7.91 17.48 17.46
CA THR A 480 7.11 16.76 18.48
C THR A 480 6.02 17.61 19.13
N SER A 481 6.02 18.92 18.90
CA SER A 481 5.07 19.87 19.52
C SER A 481 4.76 21.01 18.55
N PRO A 482 4.14 20.71 17.40
CA PRO A 482 3.82 21.71 16.40
C PRO A 482 2.77 22.70 16.92
N SER A 483 2.79 23.92 16.39
CA SER A 483 1.78 24.95 16.66
C SER A 483 1.34 25.63 15.37
N GLY A 484 0.12 26.17 15.35
CA GLY A 484 -0.46 26.74 14.12
C GLY A 484 -0.45 25.73 12.96
N ASN A 485 -0.08 26.18 11.77
CA ASN A 485 0.07 25.33 10.58
C ASN A 485 1.52 24.87 10.35
N ALA A 486 2.35 24.78 11.40
CA ALA A 486 3.71 24.22 11.25
C ALA A 486 3.63 22.82 10.64
N PRO A 487 4.48 22.45 9.67
CA PRO A 487 4.42 21.14 9.02
C PRO A 487 4.54 19.99 10.03
N ILE A 488 3.77 18.91 9.83
CA ILE A 488 3.65 17.78 10.78
C ILE A 488 3.84 16.41 10.14
N PHE A 489 3.89 16.33 8.82
CA PHE A 489 4.16 15.13 8.02
C PHE A 489 5.43 15.33 7.19
N ARG A 490 6.38 14.42 7.37
CA ARG A 490 7.63 14.38 6.62
C ARG A 490 7.41 13.87 5.22
N ALA A 491 8.31 14.17 4.30
CA ALA A 491 8.36 13.51 3.00
C ALA A 491 9.03 12.13 3.11
N PHE A 492 8.73 11.23 2.18
CA PHE A 492 9.34 9.91 2.04
C PHE A 492 9.69 9.67 0.58
N ASN A 493 10.66 8.79 0.32
CA ASN A 493 11.02 8.36 -1.04
C ASN A 493 9.77 8.02 -1.89
N PRO A 494 9.75 8.43 -3.17
CA PRO A 494 8.66 8.14 -4.08
C PRO A 494 8.39 6.63 -4.22
N THR A 495 7.12 6.24 -4.34
CA THR A 495 6.71 4.84 -4.51
C THR A 495 5.82 4.67 -5.74
N THR A 496 5.56 3.44 -6.19
CA THR A 496 4.60 3.20 -7.28
C THR A 496 3.13 3.37 -6.86
N SER A 497 2.85 3.54 -5.57
CA SER A 497 1.50 3.78 -5.06
C SER A 497 1.13 5.26 -5.14
N PRO A 498 0.03 5.64 -5.80
CA PRO A 498 -0.48 7.00 -5.75
C PRO A 498 -1.23 7.31 -4.43
N THR A 499 -1.28 6.34 -3.52
CA THR A 499 -1.90 6.46 -2.20
C THR A 499 -0.85 6.51 -1.09
N ARG A 500 -0.98 7.50 -0.19
CA ARG A 500 -0.22 7.57 1.06
C ARG A 500 -1.14 7.64 2.27
N THR A 501 -0.80 6.88 3.30
CA THR A 501 -1.45 6.93 4.62
C THR A 501 -0.69 7.87 5.56
N PHE A 502 -1.42 8.58 6.41
CA PHE A 502 -0.91 9.54 7.37
C PHE A 502 -1.40 9.22 8.79
N PRO A 503 -0.51 8.84 9.72
CA PRO A 503 0.88 8.42 9.54
C PRO A 503 1.07 7.25 8.57
N LYS A 504 2.31 6.99 8.16
CA LYS A 504 2.69 5.80 7.38
C LYS A 504 2.03 4.54 7.94
N LEU A 505 1.42 3.72 7.07
CA LEU A 505 0.61 2.55 7.46
C LEU A 505 1.35 1.61 8.42
N SER A 506 2.63 1.33 8.17
CA SER A 506 3.45 0.50 9.07
C SER A 506 3.51 1.05 10.50
N SER A 507 3.52 2.37 10.68
CA SER A 507 3.52 3.01 12.00
C SER A 507 2.16 2.86 12.68
N LEU A 508 1.07 3.02 11.92
CA LEU A 508 -0.29 2.81 12.41
C LEU A 508 -0.51 1.36 12.89
N LEU A 509 -0.12 0.37 12.09
CA LEU A 509 -0.30 -1.05 12.43
C LEU A 509 0.51 -1.48 13.67
N ASN A 510 1.63 -0.81 13.93
CA ASN A 510 2.47 -1.03 15.10
C ASN A 510 2.10 -0.15 16.30
N ASN A 511 1.07 0.68 16.20
CA ASN A 511 0.68 1.68 17.20
C ASN A 511 1.87 2.58 17.61
N ALA A 512 2.75 2.90 16.65
CA ALA A 512 4.01 3.59 16.87
C ALA A 512 3.91 5.07 16.49
N SER A 513 4.33 5.95 17.40
CA SER A 513 4.53 7.37 17.08
C SER A 513 5.89 7.57 16.41
N VAL A 514 5.90 8.25 15.27
CA VAL A 514 7.12 8.59 14.53
C VAL A 514 7.27 10.10 14.47
N ILE A 515 8.48 10.60 14.73
CA ILE A 515 8.78 12.04 14.65
C ILE A 515 8.54 12.54 13.21
N GLY A 516 7.84 13.68 13.09
CA GLY A 516 7.43 14.20 11.79
C GLY A 516 6.30 13.40 11.12
N GLU A 517 5.54 12.58 11.86
CA GLU A 517 4.32 11.92 11.39
C GLU A 517 3.24 12.05 12.47
N ILE A 518 2.81 13.28 12.77
CA ILE A 518 1.89 13.56 13.89
C ILE A 518 0.48 13.81 13.37
N LEU A 519 -0.49 13.10 13.94
CA LEU A 519 -1.90 13.38 13.69
C LEU A 519 -2.28 14.77 14.23
N PRO A 520 -3.03 15.59 13.47
CA PRO A 520 -3.38 16.94 13.88
C PRO A 520 -4.33 16.92 15.08
N THR A 521 -3.93 17.49 16.22
CA THR A 521 -4.70 17.44 17.47
C THR A 521 -5.63 18.64 17.70
N TYR A 522 -5.62 19.61 16.79
CA TYR A 522 -6.40 20.84 16.83
C TYR A 522 -6.79 21.27 15.40
N ALA A 523 -7.71 22.23 15.28
CA ALA A 523 -8.12 22.73 13.97
C ALA A 523 -6.98 23.45 13.26
N ARG A 524 -6.75 23.06 12.00
CA ARG A 524 -5.71 23.61 11.13
C ARG A 524 -6.03 23.33 9.69
N SER A 525 -5.38 24.08 8.81
CA SER A 525 -5.36 23.76 7.38
C SER A 525 -4.33 22.69 7.11
N LEU A 526 -4.63 21.83 6.14
CA LEU A 526 -3.69 20.88 5.58
C LEU A 526 -3.69 21.00 4.07
N THR A 527 -2.52 21.20 3.51
CA THR A 527 -2.24 21.29 2.08
C THR A 527 -1.21 20.24 1.75
N PHE A 528 -1.49 19.42 0.74
CA PHE A 528 -0.53 18.44 0.24
C PHE A 528 -0.36 18.59 -1.27
N ARG A 529 0.83 18.27 -1.76
CA ARG A 529 1.09 18.08 -3.19
C ARG A 529 1.28 16.60 -3.47
N LEU A 530 0.56 16.08 -4.46
CA LEU A 530 0.91 14.82 -5.11
C LEU A 530 1.90 15.14 -6.23
N VAL A 531 3.11 14.62 -6.11
CA VAL A 531 4.16 14.72 -7.12
C VAL A 531 4.20 13.41 -7.88
N ALA A 532 4.27 13.47 -9.20
CA ALA A 532 4.54 12.31 -10.05
C ALA A 532 5.85 12.49 -10.81
N ARG A 533 6.62 11.41 -10.91
CA ARG A 533 7.90 11.33 -11.63
C ARG A 533 7.85 10.19 -12.63
N ASP A 534 8.30 10.43 -13.85
CA ASP A 534 8.40 9.38 -14.88
C ASP A 534 9.64 8.48 -14.75
N ASN A 535 10.59 8.88 -13.91
CA ASN A 535 11.86 8.19 -13.69
C ASN A 535 12.66 8.00 -15.00
N LYS A 536 12.55 8.92 -15.96
CA LYS A 536 13.29 8.83 -17.22
C LYS A 536 14.74 9.29 -17.02
N PRO A 537 15.74 8.45 -17.34
CA PRO A 537 17.13 8.83 -17.18
C PRO A 537 17.52 9.92 -18.18
N GLY A 538 18.36 10.87 -17.74
CA GLY A 538 18.91 11.92 -18.59
C GLY A 538 18.02 13.15 -18.76
N ALA A 539 16.75 13.10 -18.34
CA ALA A 539 15.86 14.25 -18.10
C ALA A 539 14.49 13.75 -17.62
N GLY A 540 14.33 13.61 -16.30
CA GLY A 540 13.10 13.15 -15.67
C GLY A 540 11.99 14.20 -15.80
N GLY A 541 10.80 13.70 -16.09
CA GLY A 541 9.55 14.46 -16.09
C GLY A 541 8.94 14.47 -14.71
N VAL A 542 8.84 15.66 -14.13
CA VAL A 542 8.23 15.88 -12.81
C VAL A 542 7.13 16.92 -12.93
N ASN A 543 5.99 16.61 -12.30
CA ASN A 543 4.85 17.52 -12.18
C ASN A 543 4.06 17.21 -10.91
N TYR A 544 3.19 18.12 -10.48
CA TYR A 544 2.39 17.96 -9.27
C TYR A 544 0.97 18.53 -9.38
N ALA A 545 0.11 18.11 -8.45
CA ALA A 545 -1.17 18.74 -8.20
C ALA A 545 -1.43 18.87 -6.68
N SER A 546 -2.10 19.94 -6.27
CA SER A 546 -2.29 20.28 -4.85
C SER A 546 -3.71 19.97 -4.36
N LEU A 547 -3.79 19.39 -3.16
CA LEU A 547 -5.02 19.11 -2.43
C LEU A 547 -5.00 19.84 -1.09
N ALA A 548 -6.00 20.67 -0.82
CA ALA A 548 -6.15 21.37 0.46
C ALA A 548 -7.48 21.02 1.13
N PHE A 549 -7.45 20.81 2.45
CA PHE A 549 -8.61 20.52 3.30
C PHE A 549 -8.36 21.03 4.73
N GLN A 550 -9.34 20.86 5.61
CA GLN A 550 -9.27 21.39 6.98
C GLN A 550 -9.43 20.28 8.03
N VAL A 551 -8.83 20.49 9.19
CA VAL A 551 -9.07 19.69 10.40
C VAL A 551 -10.11 20.42 11.24
N ASP A 552 -11.19 19.76 11.60
CA ASP A 552 -12.22 20.33 12.46
C ASP A 552 -11.86 20.22 13.96
N ALA A 553 -12.16 21.28 14.73
CA ALA A 553 -11.82 21.35 16.16
C ALA A 553 -12.76 20.49 17.03
N ASN A 554 -13.99 20.26 16.57
CA ASN A 554 -15.11 19.78 17.37
C ASN A 554 -15.47 18.32 17.10
N SER A 555 -14.84 17.69 16.11
CA SER A 555 -14.94 16.27 15.79
C SER A 555 -13.62 15.55 16.03
N GLY A 556 -13.71 14.24 16.22
CA GLY A 556 -12.58 13.35 16.50
C GLY A 556 -12.21 13.20 17.98
N PRO A 557 -11.39 12.20 18.32
CA PRO A 557 -10.86 11.19 17.41
C PRO A 557 -11.92 10.17 16.98
N PHE A 558 -11.96 9.86 15.68
CA PHE A 558 -12.74 8.75 15.14
C PHE A 558 -11.95 7.46 15.39
N LEU A 559 -12.55 6.51 16.12
CA LEU A 559 -11.83 5.33 16.61
C LEU A 559 -12.67 4.06 16.49
N VAL A 560 -12.15 3.01 15.88
CA VAL A 560 -12.63 1.65 16.06
C VAL A 560 -12.51 1.33 17.55
N THR A 561 -13.58 0.83 18.16
CA THR A 561 -13.64 0.46 19.59
C THR A 561 -13.73 -1.05 19.80
N SER A 562 -14.34 -1.78 18.87
CA SER A 562 -14.38 -3.25 18.85
C SER A 562 -14.40 -3.79 17.41
N PRO A 563 -13.57 -4.78 17.06
CA PRO A 563 -12.59 -5.46 17.92
C PRO A 563 -11.35 -4.60 18.16
N ASN A 564 -10.76 -4.69 19.35
CA ASN A 564 -9.51 -3.98 19.69
C ASN A 564 -8.58 -4.76 20.63
N THR A 565 -8.98 -5.97 20.97
CA THR A 565 -8.21 -6.92 21.77
C THR A 565 -8.09 -8.21 20.96
N ASN A 566 -7.24 -9.14 21.39
CA ASN A 566 -7.11 -10.45 20.75
C ASN A 566 -8.31 -11.35 21.07
N VAL A 567 -9.48 -11.01 20.54
CA VAL A 567 -10.72 -11.80 20.59
C VAL A 567 -10.67 -12.91 19.54
N SER A 568 -11.45 -13.97 19.76
CA SER A 568 -11.64 -15.04 18.78
C SER A 568 -13.08 -15.02 18.29
N TRP A 569 -13.27 -14.90 16.98
CA TRP A 569 -14.57 -14.87 16.33
C TRP A 569 -14.70 -16.03 15.33
N PRO A 570 -15.73 -16.87 15.42
CA PRO A 570 -15.92 -17.94 14.43
C PRO A 570 -16.19 -17.40 13.03
N GLY A 571 -15.65 -18.05 12.00
CA GLY A 571 -16.03 -17.81 10.61
C GLY A 571 -17.54 -17.98 10.38
N LEU A 572 -18.10 -17.26 9.42
CA LEU A 572 -19.55 -17.20 9.12
C LEU A 572 -20.44 -16.71 10.27
N SER A 573 -19.87 -16.33 11.42
CA SER A 573 -20.66 -15.81 12.52
C SER A 573 -20.97 -14.33 12.35
N SER A 574 -22.12 -13.93 12.88
CA SER A 574 -22.51 -12.53 12.99
C SER A 574 -21.79 -11.90 14.18
N GLN A 575 -21.09 -10.78 13.92
CA GLN A 575 -20.32 -10.04 14.92
C GLN A 575 -20.67 -8.56 14.86
N VAL A 576 -20.48 -7.86 15.99
CA VAL A 576 -20.73 -6.42 16.06
C VAL A 576 -19.41 -5.67 16.05
N VAL A 577 -19.23 -4.82 15.05
CA VAL A 577 -18.14 -3.84 15.00
C VAL A 577 -18.67 -2.53 15.56
N THR A 578 -17.91 -1.91 16.45
CA THR A 578 -18.26 -0.61 17.05
C THR A 578 -17.15 0.40 16.85
N TRP A 579 -17.51 1.67 16.71
CA TRP A 579 -16.58 2.79 16.60
C TRP A 579 -17.14 4.05 17.28
N ASN A 580 -16.26 4.95 17.67
CA ASN A 580 -16.62 6.27 18.15
C ASN A 580 -16.83 7.21 16.96
N VAL A 581 -18.09 7.57 16.70
CA VAL A 581 -18.46 8.52 15.64
C VAL A 581 -17.82 9.90 15.85
N ALA A 582 -17.64 10.32 17.10
CA ALA A 582 -16.94 11.56 17.48
C ALA A 582 -17.34 12.80 16.65
N ASN A 583 -18.64 13.07 16.52
CA ASN A 583 -19.23 14.18 15.75
C ASN A 583 -18.91 14.21 14.23
N THR A 584 -18.32 13.15 13.66
CA THR A 584 -17.95 13.13 12.23
C THR A 584 -19.13 13.12 11.26
N SER A 585 -20.31 12.66 11.69
CA SER A 585 -21.53 12.72 10.89
C SER A 585 -22.18 14.11 10.86
N ALA A 586 -21.78 15.02 11.76
CA ALA A 586 -22.25 16.40 11.79
C ALA A 586 -21.40 17.32 10.89
N SER A 587 -21.96 18.45 10.49
CA SER A 587 -21.20 19.53 9.82
C SER A 587 -20.09 20.06 10.75
N PRO A 588 -18.87 20.31 10.23
CA PRO A 588 -18.52 20.40 8.80
C PRO A 588 -17.91 19.13 8.18
N VAL A 589 -17.67 18.06 8.96
CA VAL A 589 -17.11 16.79 8.42
C VAL A 589 -18.14 16.06 7.56
N SER A 590 -19.41 16.04 8.00
CA SER A 590 -20.57 15.57 7.23
C SER A 590 -20.43 14.15 6.66
N CYS A 591 -19.74 13.25 7.35
CA CYS A 591 -19.58 11.85 6.97
C CYS A 591 -20.81 11.03 7.35
N ALA A 592 -21.78 10.91 6.43
CA ALA A 592 -23.04 10.22 6.67
C ALA A 592 -22.89 8.68 6.77
N ASN A 593 -21.94 8.11 6.03
CA ASN A 593 -21.78 6.66 5.88
C ASN A 593 -20.30 6.25 5.98
N VAL A 594 -20.08 5.00 6.38
CA VAL A 594 -18.75 4.35 6.46
C VAL A 594 -18.77 3.01 5.75
N ASN A 595 -17.58 2.52 5.37
CA ASN A 595 -17.34 1.13 5.01
C ASN A 595 -16.62 0.42 6.15
N ILE A 596 -16.92 -0.86 6.33
CA ILE A 596 -16.25 -1.74 7.28
C ILE A 596 -15.52 -2.81 6.47
N LEU A 597 -14.21 -2.81 6.60
CA LEU A 597 -13.32 -3.67 5.83
C LEU A 597 -12.54 -4.60 6.77
N LEU A 598 -12.22 -5.79 6.27
CA LEU A 598 -11.45 -6.80 6.98
C LEU A 598 -10.14 -7.09 6.26
N SER A 599 -9.08 -7.06 7.06
CA SER A 599 -7.76 -7.59 6.73
C SER A 599 -7.57 -8.95 7.41
N VAL A 600 -6.83 -9.83 6.75
CA VAL A 600 -6.37 -11.13 7.30
C VAL A 600 -4.84 -11.21 7.37
N ASP A 601 -4.12 -10.15 6.98
CA ASP A 601 -2.66 -10.09 6.85
C ASP A 601 -2.02 -9.08 7.81
N GLY A 602 -2.67 -8.82 8.96
CA GLY A 602 -2.18 -7.90 9.98
C GLY A 602 -2.49 -6.43 9.72
N GLY A 603 -3.37 -6.13 8.77
CA GLY A 603 -3.79 -4.78 8.40
C GLY A 603 -3.05 -4.20 7.19
N ASN A 604 -2.25 -4.99 6.48
CA ASN A 604 -1.51 -4.53 5.30
C ASN A 604 -2.43 -4.36 4.09
N THR A 605 -3.37 -5.28 3.89
CA THR A 605 -4.40 -5.21 2.84
C THR A 605 -5.79 -5.46 3.41
N TYR A 606 -6.82 -4.95 2.74
CA TYR A 606 -8.22 -5.05 3.14
C TYR A 606 -9.09 -5.60 2.01
N PRO A 607 -8.93 -6.88 1.63
CA PRO A 607 -9.60 -7.46 0.47
C PRO A 607 -11.10 -7.75 0.72
N PHE A 608 -11.57 -7.79 1.97
CA PHE A 608 -12.94 -8.14 2.32
C PHE A 608 -13.74 -6.90 2.74
N VAL A 609 -14.86 -6.66 2.07
CA VAL A 609 -15.85 -5.65 2.47
C VAL A 609 -16.90 -6.36 3.33
N LEU A 610 -16.93 -6.05 4.63
CA LEU A 610 -17.88 -6.63 5.57
C LEU A 610 -19.24 -5.90 5.56
N ALA A 611 -19.19 -4.58 5.41
CA ALA A 611 -20.36 -3.73 5.18
C ALA A 611 -19.94 -2.51 4.34
N ALA A 612 -20.78 -2.12 3.39
CA ALA A 612 -20.54 -0.94 2.54
C ALA A 612 -21.65 0.08 2.73
N ASN A 613 -21.28 1.37 2.79
CA ASN A 613 -22.22 2.48 2.94
C ASN A 613 -23.17 2.34 4.15
N THR A 614 -22.74 1.71 5.24
CA THR A 614 -23.56 1.67 6.48
C THR A 614 -23.59 3.06 7.14
N PRO A 615 -24.69 3.48 7.81
CA PRO A 615 -24.71 4.73 8.56
C PRO A 615 -23.52 4.90 9.52
N ASN A 616 -23.01 6.13 9.61
CA ASN A 616 -21.98 6.49 10.58
C ASN A 616 -22.60 6.77 11.96
N ASP A 617 -23.15 5.73 12.60
CA ASP A 617 -23.88 5.82 13.89
C ASP A 617 -23.19 5.09 15.06
N GLY A 618 -22.05 4.44 14.81
CA GLY A 618 -21.15 3.89 15.82
C GLY A 618 -21.22 2.38 16.00
N THR A 619 -22.10 1.68 15.26
CA THR A 619 -22.23 0.24 15.35
C THR A 619 -22.72 -0.37 14.03
N GLU A 620 -22.25 -1.57 13.70
CA GLU A 620 -22.77 -2.34 12.58
C GLU A 620 -22.66 -3.84 12.89
N THR A 621 -23.67 -4.60 12.48
CA THR A 621 -23.64 -6.06 12.56
C THR A 621 -23.12 -6.61 11.23
N ILE A 622 -21.97 -7.28 11.27
CA ILE A 622 -21.32 -7.85 10.10
C ILE A 622 -21.36 -9.39 10.14
N VAL A 623 -21.10 -10.02 9.01
CA VAL A 623 -20.85 -11.46 8.91
C VAL A 623 -19.41 -11.67 8.48
N LEU A 624 -18.65 -12.47 9.23
CA LEU A 624 -17.26 -12.76 8.90
C LEU A 624 -17.17 -13.79 7.76
N PRO A 625 -16.18 -13.68 6.84
CA PRO A 625 -15.87 -14.77 5.93
C PRO A 625 -15.32 -15.98 6.69
N ASP A 626 -15.50 -17.19 6.15
CA ASP A 626 -14.82 -18.40 6.64
C ASP A 626 -13.36 -18.42 6.18
N ASN A 627 -12.54 -17.54 6.76
CA ASN A 627 -11.12 -17.43 6.45
C ASN A 627 -10.29 -17.43 7.74
N PRO A 628 -9.94 -18.62 8.26
CA PRO A 628 -9.24 -18.74 9.53
C PRO A 628 -7.88 -18.04 9.52
N CYS A 629 -7.63 -17.19 10.50
CA CYS A 629 -6.35 -16.49 10.66
C CYS A 629 -6.21 -15.91 12.08
N VAL A 630 -4.98 -15.61 12.49
CA VAL A 630 -4.67 -15.01 13.81
C VAL A 630 -4.23 -13.54 13.70
N THR A 631 -4.34 -12.97 12.50
CA THR A 631 -3.80 -11.66 12.11
C THR A 631 -4.89 -10.75 11.59
N ALA A 632 -6.15 -10.97 11.97
CA ALA A 632 -7.26 -10.18 11.44
C ALA A 632 -7.26 -8.75 12.00
N ARG A 633 -7.63 -7.78 11.16
CA ARG A 633 -7.86 -6.37 11.54
C ARG A 633 -9.12 -5.84 10.90
N VAL A 634 -9.86 -5.02 11.63
CA VAL A 634 -11.00 -4.28 11.09
C VAL A 634 -10.57 -2.83 10.84
N LYS A 635 -10.92 -2.31 9.66
CA LYS A 635 -10.83 -0.88 9.33
C LYS A 635 -12.24 -0.34 9.13
N VAL A 636 -12.53 0.80 9.74
CA VAL A 636 -13.72 1.59 9.46
C VAL A 636 -13.29 2.85 8.74
N GLU A 637 -13.69 3.01 7.48
CA GLU A 637 -13.29 4.15 6.63
C GLU A 637 -14.49 4.99 6.20
N ALA A 638 -14.29 6.29 6.10
CA ALA A 638 -15.33 7.23 5.68
C ALA A 638 -15.71 7.04 4.20
N VAL A 639 -17.00 7.20 3.90
CA VAL A 639 -17.48 7.32 2.51
C VAL A 639 -17.52 8.80 2.13
N GLY A 640 -16.86 9.15 1.01
CA GLY A 640 -16.81 10.54 0.52
C GLY A 640 -15.87 11.47 1.30
N ASN A 641 -15.03 10.91 2.16
CA ASN A 641 -13.99 11.62 2.90
C ASN A 641 -12.73 10.72 3.01
N VAL A 642 -11.62 11.23 3.53
CA VAL A 642 -10.30 10.56 3.50
C VAL A 642 -9.88 9.92 4.82
N PHE A 643 -10.63 10.15 5.90
CA PHE A 643 -10.29 9.65 7.23
C PHE A 643 -10.78 8.22 7.46
N PHE A 644 -10.10 7.50 8.34
CA PHE A 644 -10.46 6.14 8.76
C PHE A 644 -9.84 5.83 10.12
N ASP A 645 -10.17 4.68 10.70
CA ASP A 645 -9.40 4.08 11.79
C ASP A 645 -9.29 2.56 11.65
N ILE A 646 -8.26 1.97 12.28
CA ILE A 646 -7.96 0.53 12.26
C ILE A 646 -7.92 0.00 13.69
N SER A 647 -8.46 -1.19 13.91
CA SER A 647 -8.35 -1.90 15.20
C SER A 647 -6.88 -2.03 15.67
N ASN A 648 -6.61 -1.66 16.92
CA ASN A 648 -5.25 -1.57 17.50
C ASN A 648 -4.56 -2.92 17.75
N THR A 649 -5.31 -4.02 17.87
CA THR A 649 -4.77 -5.38 18.08
C THR A 649 -5.26 -6.37 17.01
N ASN A 650 -4.41 -7.34 16.64
CA ASN A 650 -4.83 -8.48 15.82
C ASN A 650 -5.90 -9.27 16.60
N PHE A 651 -6.93 -9.73 15.92
CA PHE A 651 -7.86 -10.72 16.47
C PHE A 651 -7.83 -12.00 15.64
N THR A 652 -8.43 -13.06 16.17
CA THR A 652 -8.47 -14.38 15.55
C THR A 652 -9.82 -14.61 14.89
N ILE A 653 -9.81 -15.07 13.64
CA ILE A 653 -10.95 -15.68 12.98
C ILE A 653 -10.75 -17.19 13.07
N ASP A 654 -11.63 -17.88 13.77
CA ASP A 654 -11.63 -19.34 13.84
C ASP A 654 -12.33 -19.95 12.62
N GLN A 655 -12.05 -21.20 12.32
CA GLN A 655 -12.82 -21.95 11.34
C GLN A 655 -14.30 -22.01 11.73
N ALA A 656 -15.18 -21.74 10.76
CA ALA A 656 -16.61 -21.94 10.95
C ALA A 656 -16.87 -23.42 11.29
N ILE A 657 -17.49 -23.69 12.43
CA ILE A 657 -17.88 -25.05 12.79
C ILE A 657 -19.23 -25.32 12.13
N PRO A 658 -19.41 -26.29 11.23
CA PRO A 658 -20.71 -26.53 10.61
C PRO A 658 -21.79 -26.86 11.66
N VAL A 659 -23.07 -26.60 11.33
CA VAL A 659 -24.20 -27.11 12.14
C VAL A 659 -24.15 -28.64 12.12
N GLU A 660 -23.84 -29.25 13.25
CA GLU A 660 -23.72 -30.71 13.38
C GLU A 660 -24.91 -31.26 14.17
N LEU A 661 -25.70 -32.11 13.51
CA LEU A 661 -26.88 -32.73 14.09
C LEU A 661 -26.46 -33.96 14.91
N ILE A 662 -26.69 -33.93 16.23
CA ILE A 662 -26.48 -35.10 17.10
C ILE A 662 -27.57 -36.14 16.88
N SER A 663 -28.82 -35.68 16.78
CA SER A 663 -29.97 -36.56 16.64
C SER A 663 -31.13 -35.84 15.98
N PHE A 664 -31.93 -36.58 15.23
CA PHE A 664 -33.23 -36.14 14.71
C PHE A 664 -34.16 -37.33 14.69
N ASN A 665 -35.11 -37.34 15.61
CA ASN A 665 -35.97 -38.47 15.90
C ASN A 665 -37.43 -38.06 15.89
N ALA A 666 -38.30 -39.01 15.56
CA ALA A 666 -39.73 -38.87 15.76
C ALA A 666 -40.30 -40.07 16.51
N SER A 667 -41.28 -39.81 17.37
CA SER A 667 -41.96 -40.82 18.17
C SER A 667 -43.45 -40.49 18.25
N VAL A 668 -44.29 -41.51 18.21
CA VAL A 668 -45.74 -41.37 18.38
C VAL A 668 -46.06 -41.11 19.85
N VAL A 669 -46.84 -40.06 20.13
CA VAL A 669 -47.40 -39.71 21.45
C VAL A 669 -48.92 -39.65 21.36
N ASP A 670 -49.62 -39.58 22.49
CA ASP A 670 -51.09 -39.67 22.54
C ASP A 670 -51.80 -38.59 21.70
N ASP A 671 -51.19 -37.40 21.57
CA ASP A 671 -51.74 -36.25 20.87
C ASP A 671 -51.08 -35.95 19.50
N GLY A 672 -50.29 -36.88 18.94
CA GLY A 672 -49.66 -36.68 17.63
C GLY A 672 -48.28 -37.32 17.47
N ILE A 673 -47.48 -36.80 16.55
CA ILE A 673 -46.08 -37.21 16.38
C ILE A 673 -45.20 -36.17 17.08
N LYS A 674 -44.39 -36.60 18.05
CA LYS A 674 -43.35 -35.77 18.66
C LYS A 674 -42.05 -35.89 17.86
N ILE A 675 -41.52 -34.76 17.44
CA ILE A 675 -40.25 -34.62 16.73
C ILE A 675 -39.26 -33.94 17.66
N GLU A 676 -38.09 -34.55 17.82
CA GLU A 676 -37.01 -34.04 18.66
C GLU A 676 -35.70 -34.03 17.87
N TRP A 677 -34.96 -32.93 17.97
CA TRP A 677 -33.60 -32.87 17.44
C TRP A 677 -32.66 -32.19 18.41
N ALA A 678 -31.38 -32.54 18.24
CA ALA A 678 -30.30 -31.99 19.01
C ALA A 678 -29.15 -31.63 18.09
N THR A 679 -28.56 -30.47 18.30
CA THR A 679 -27.35 -30.01 17.62
C THR A 679 -26.17 -30.10 18.60
N ALA A 680 -25.00 -30.50 18.11
CA ALA A 680 -23.75 -30.40 18.88
C ALA A 680 -23.23 -28.98 18.83
N THR A 681 -23.28 -28.41 17.63
CA THR A 681 -22.88 -27.06 17.32
C THR A 681 -23.89 -26.44 16.35
N GLU A 682 -24.03 -25.12 16.41
CA GLU A 682 -24.77 -24.30 15.46
C GLU A 682 -23.87 -23.16 15.02
N THR A 683 -23.89 -22.81 13.74
CA THR A 683 -23.15 -21.66 13.20
C THR A 683 -24.06 -20.89 12.29
N ASN A 684 -24.12 -19.58 12.49
CA ASN A 684 -24.98 -18.64 11.76
C ASN A 684 -26.48 -19.02 11.71
N ASN A 685 -26.94 -19.91 12.59
CA ASN A 685 -28.24 -20.56 12.45
C ASN A 685 -29.38 -19.64 12.91
N ALA A 686 -30.13 -19.07 11.97
CA ALA A 686 -31.34 -18.31 12.26
C ALA A 686 -32.45 -19.23 12.82
N GLY A 687 -32.53 -20.46 12.32
CA GLY A 687 -33.43 -21.48 12.85
C GLY A 687 -33.73 -22.64 11.90
N PHE A 688 -34.68 -23.46 12.34
CA PHE A 688 -35.08 -24.68 11.67
C PHE A 688 -36.56 -24.60 11.26
N THR A 689 -36.82 -24.81 9.97
CA THR A 689 -38.17 -25.12 9.50
C THR A 689 -38.35 -26.63 9.49
N LEU A 690 -39.31 -27.12 10.27
CA LEU A 690 -39.73 -28.51 10.22
C LEU A 690 -40.75 -28.66 9.09
N GLU A 691 -40.46 -29.53 8.13
CA GLU A 691 -41.34 -29.81 7.01
C GLU A 691 -41.80 -31.26 7.05
N ARG A 692 -43.03 -31.52 6.57
CA ARG A 692 -43.70 -32.83 6.59
C ARG A 692 -44.15 -33.22 5.20
N SER A 693 -44.14 -34.51 4.89
CA SER A 693 -44.65 -35.09 3.65
C SER A 693 -45.36 -36.43 3.91
N ARG A 694 -46.28 -36.81 3.01
CA ARG A 694 -46.92 -38.14 2.96
C ARG A 694 -46.25 -39.08 1.95
N ASP A 695 -45.45 -38.56 1.04
CA ASP A 695 -44.90 -39.28 -0.12
C ASP A 695 -43.39 -39.11 -0.30
N GLU A 696 -42.72 -38.49 0.68
CA GLU A 696 -41.28 -38.18 0.69
C GLU A 696 -40.84 -37.20 -0.42
N GLN A 697 -41.76 -36.63 -1.19
CA GLN A 697 -41.45 -35.74 -2.32
C GLN A 697 -42.02 -34.34 -2.09
N ASN A 698 -43.30 -34.27 -1.72
CA ASN A 698 -44.03 -33.03 -1.52
C ASN A 698 -44.02 -32.67 -0.03
N PHE A 699 -43.06 -31.84 0.37
CA PHE A 699 -42.90 -31.37 1.75
C PHE A 699 -43.61 -30.02 1.95
N GLU A 700 -44.40 -29.92 3.01
CA GLU A 700 -45.05 -28.69 3.49
C GLU A 700 -44.46 -28.25 4.83
N ALA A 701 -44.37 -26.94 5.06
CA ALA A 701 -43.86 -26.41 6.33
C ALA A 701 -44.89 -26.59 7.45
N VAL A 702 -44.45 -27.18 8.57
CA VAL A 702 -45.27 -27.40 9.77
C VAL A 702 -45.04 -26.31 10.79
N THR A 703 -43.78 -26.00 11.08
CA THR A 703 -43.41 -24.97 12.06
C THR A 703 -42.01 -24.44 11.82
N TYR A 704 -41.73 -23.27 12.39
CA TYR A 704 -40.39 -22.68 12.47
C TYR A 704 -39.97 -22.57 13.94
N GLN A 705 -38.80 -23.11 14.28
CA GLN A 705 -38.15 -22.88 15.56
C GLN A 705 -36.90 -22.03 15.38
N LYS A 706 -36.83 -20.94 16.15
CA LYS A 706 -35.66 -20.07 16.19
C LYS A 706 -34.44 -20.87 16.68
N GLY A 707 -33.34 -20.78 15.95
CA GLY A 707 -32.06 -21.40 16.30
C GLY A 707 -31.34 -20.61 17.40
N SER A 708 -30.23 -21.16 17.88
CA SER A 708 -29.37 -20.53 18.89
C SER A 708 -28.29 -19.63 18.27
N GLY A 709 -28.35 -19.34 16.96
CA GLY A 709 -27.35 -18.54 16.26
C GLY A 709 -26.04 -19.29 16.08
N THR A 710 -24.96 -18.80 16.71
CA THR A 710 -23.69 -19.53 16.78
C THR A 710 -23.51 -20.07 18.20
N SER A 711 -23.47 -21.39 18.35
CA SER A 711 -23.40 -22.09 19.63
C SER A 711 -22.49 -23.31 19.53
N THR A 712 -21.59 -23.47 20.49
CA THR A 712 -20.76 -24.68 20.65
C THR A 712 -21.29 -25.62 21.73
N THR A 713 -22.40 -25.26 22.35
CA THR A 713 -23.08 -26.07 23.36
C THR A 713 -24.24 -26.83 22.74
N LYS A 714 -24.50 -28.03 23.24
CA LYS A 714 -25.62 -28.84 22.79
C LYS A 714 -26.95 -28.10 22.98
N ASN A 715 -27.72 -27.92 21.91
CA ASN A 715 -29.09 -27.40 21.96
C ASN A 715 -30.10 -28.53 21.72
N LEU A 716 -31.27 -28.40 22.34
CA LEU A 716 -32.35 -29.37 22.28
C LEU A 716 -33.62 -28.69 21.81
N TYR A 717 -34.26 -29.29 20.82
CA TYR A 717 -35.48 -28.80 20.20
C TYR A 717 -36.53 -29.90 20.18
N SER A 718 -37.79 -29.52 20.37
CA SER A 718 -38.91 -30.45 20.37
C SER A 718 -40.15 -29.79 19.81
N TYR A 719 -40.93 -30.52 19.04
CA TYR A 719 -42.24 -30.11 18.53
C TYR A 719 -43.19 -31.30 18.49
N VAL A 720 -44.49 -31.07 18.73
CA VAL A 720 -45.52 -32.10 18.56
C VAL A 720 -46.42 -31.67 17.41
N ASP A 721 -46.41 -32.46 16.33
CA ASP A 721 -47.37 -32.31 15.24
C ASP A 721 -48.66 -33.06 15.59
N GLY A 722 -49.66 -32.32 16.03
CA GLY A 722 -51.00 -32.84 16.34
C GLY A 722 -51.98 -32.82 15.17
N SER A 723 -51.57 -32.30 14.00
CA SER A 723 -52.42 -32.23 12.79
C SER A 723 -52.16 -33.42 11.87
N VAL A 724 -52.05 -34.62 12.46
CA VAL A 724 -51.69 -35.86 11.79
C VAL A 724 -52.82 -36.88 11.89
N GLU A 725 -53.07 -37.60 10.81
CA GLU A 725 -53.98 -38.74 10.76
C GLU A 725 -53.16 -40.04 10.71
N TYR A 726 -53.76 -41.17 11.10
CA TYR A 726 -53.12 -42.49 11.01
C TYR A 726 -52.47 -42.73 9.64
N GLY A 727 -51.23 -43.23 9.65
CA GLY A 727 -50.42 -43.47 8.46
C GLY A 727 -48.97 -43.00 8.60
N VAL A 728 -48.21 -43.23 7.52
CA VAL A 728 -46.78 -42.90 7.45
C VAL A 728 -46.57 -41.44 7.07
N TYR A 729 -45.63 -40.80 7.75
CA TYR A 729 -45.17 -39.44 7.48
C TYR A 729 -43.66 -39.39 7.38
N PHE A 730 -43.18 -38.50 6.51
CA PHE A 730 -41.78 -38.14 6.40
C PHE A 730 -41.60 -36.72 6.95
N TYR A 731 -40.60 -36.50 7.81
CA TYR A 731 -40.24 -35.17 8.28
C TYR A 731 -38.82 -34.84 7.88
N ARG A 732 -38.54 -33.57 7.60
CA ARG A 732 -37.18 -33.08 7.37
C ARG A 732 -36.95 -31.74 8.04
N LEU A 733 -35.69 -31.47 8.36
CA LEU A 733 -35.26 -30.16 8.86
C LEU A 733 -34.59 -29.37 7.74
N LYS A 734 -35.15 -28.19 7.48
CA LYS A 734 -34.51 -27.14 6.71
C LYS A 734 -33.87 -26.16 7.68
N GLN A 735 -32.55 -26.18 7.77
CA GLN A 735 -31.76 -25.24 8.55
C GLN A 735 -31.54 -23.98 7.71
N SER A 736 -31.79 -22.81 8.29
CA SER A 736 -31.63 -21.51 7.63
C SER A 736 -30.66 -20.63 8.41
N ASP A 737 -29.79 -19.95 7.67
CA ASP A 737 -28.80 -19.02 8.21
C ASP A 737 -29.31 -17.58 8.24
N PHE A 738 -28.67 -16.69 9.01
CA PHE A 738 -29.05 -15.27 9.07
C PHE A 738 -28.84 -14.52 7.73
N ASP A 739 -27.98 -15.03 6.85
CA ASP A 739 -27.77 -14.50 5.50
C ASP A 739 -28.83 -14.97 4.48
N GLY A 740 -29.78 -15.81 4.92
CA GLY A 740 -30.87 -16.34 4.11
C GLY A 740 -30.53 -17.62 3.33
N SER A 741 -29.29 -18.11 3.40
CA SER A 741 -28.93 -19.43 2.87
C SER A 741 -29.58 -20.55 3.71
N PHE A 742 -29.71 -21.74 3.13
CA PHE A 742 -30.32 -22.88 3.82
C PHE A 742 -29.74 -24.21 3.40
N LYS A 743 -29.82 -25.19 4.30
CA LYS A 743 -29.45 -26.58 4.06
C LYS A 743 -30.50 -27.54 4.60
N TYR A 744 -30.81 -28.58 3.84
CA TYR A 744 -31.58 -29.71 4.36
C TYR A 744 -30.64 -30.67 5.09
N LEU A 745 -30.98 -31.02 6.34
CA LEU A 745 -30.12 -31.88 7.17
C LEU A 745 -30.40 -33.35 6.89
N ASN A 746 -31.54 -33.87 7.36
CA ASN A 746 -31.96 -35.27 7.23
C ASN A 746 -33.47 -35.38 7.03
N VAL A 747 -33.91 -36.51 6.48
CA VAL A 747 -35.32 -36.94 6.41
C VAL A 747 -35.51 -38.12 7.36
N LEU A 748 -36.59 -38.12 8.15
CA LEU A 748 -37.03 -39.23 8.99
C LEU A 748 -38.39 -39.73 8.54
N SER A 749 -38.69 -41.01 8.75
CA SER A 749 -40.00 -41.62 8.51
C SER A 749 -40.58 -42.10 9.83
N VAL A 750 -41.87 -41.86 10.04
CA VAL A 750 -42.59 -42.29 11.24
C VAL A 750 -44.01 -42.69 10.87
N ASP A 751 -44.42 -43.86 11.36
CA ASP A 751 -45.79 -44.36 11.20
C ASP A 751 -46.60 -43.97 12.44
N PHE A 752 -47.61 -43.12 12.27
CA PHE A 752 -48.54 -42.75 13.34
C PHE A 752 -49.50 -43.90 13.72
N GLY A 753 -49.30 -45.07 13.10
CA GLY A 753 -49.94 -46.32 13.44
C GLY A 753 -51.38 -46.39 12.95
N THR A 754 -52.14 -47.29 13.56
CA THR A 754 -53.56 -47.50 13.32
C THR A 754 -54.36 -47.19 14.59
N PRO A 755 -55.66 -46.88 14.48
CA PRO A 755 -56.47 -46.58 15.66
C PRO A 755 -56.47 -47.72 16.69
N LYS A 756 -56.54 -47.42 17.99
CA LYS A 756 -56.46 -48.46 19.05
C LYS A 756 -57.81 -48.94 19.56
N GLN A 757 -58.90 -48.21 19.31
CA GLN A 757 -60.23 -48.58 19.76
C GLN A 757 -61.29 -48.34 18.67
N PHE A 758 -62.37 -49.10 18.76
CA PHE A 758 -63.56 -48.82 17.96
C PHE A 758 -64.19 -47.52 18.44
N SER A 759 -64.63 -46.70 17.48
CA SER A 759 -65.35 -45.47 17.79
C SER A 759 -66.53 -45.32 16.85
N LEU A 760 -67.62 -44.73 17.35
CA LEU A 760 -68.75 -44.28 16.55
C LEU A 760 -69.06 -42.85 16.96
N SER A 761 -68.84 -41.91 16.05
CA SER A 761 -69.08 -40.48 16.24
C SER A 761 -70.57 -40.16 16.13
N GLN A 762 -70.96 -39.01 16.68
CA GLN A 762 -72.29 -38.46 16.41
C GLN A 762 -72.40 -38.10 14.91
N ASN A 763 -73.47 -38.53 14.25
CA ASN A 763 -73.75 -38.18 12.87
C ASN A 763 -73.90 -36.67 12.70
N TYR A 764 -73.44 -36.13 11.58
CA TYR A 764 -73.53 -34.71 11.27
C TYR A 764 -74.02 -34.47 9.84
N PRO A 765 -75.04 -33.60 9.63
CA PRO A 765 -75.82 -32.89 10.65
C PRO A 765 -76.75 -33.83 11.47
N ASN A 766 -77.20 -33.38 12.65
CA ASN A 766 -78.24 -34.04 13.46
C ASN A 766 -78.99 -32.96 14.30
N PRO A 767 -80.30 -32.67 14.08
CA PRO A 767 -81.22 -33.32 13.13
C PRO A 767 -80.78 -33.19 11.66
N PHE A 768 -81.20 -34.13 10.80
CA PHE A 768 -80.84 -34.15 9.38
C PHE A 768 -82.06 -34.30 8.47
N ASN A 769 -81.93 -33.89 7.20
CA ASN A 769 -82.97 -34.01 6.17
C ASN A 769 -82.38 -33.99 4.74
N PRO A 770 -82.61 -35.02 3.89
CA PRO A 770 -82.84 -36.40 4.26
C PRO A 770 -81.52 -37.15 4.55
N SER A 771 -80.34 -36.53 4.40
CA SER A 771 -79.04 -37.19 4.51
C SER A 771 -78.14 -36.69 5.65
N THR A 772 -77.30 -37.58 6.20
CA THR A 772 -76.30 -37.29 7.25
C THR A 772 -75.04 -38.13 7.06
N THR A 773 -73.89 -37.67 7.56
CA THR A 773 -72.64 -38.42 7.53
C THR A 773 -72.36 -39.04 8.90
N ILE A 774 -72.00 -40.32 8.91
CA ILE A 774 -71.63 -41.10 10.09
C ILE A 774 -70.14 -41.45 9.98
N LYS A 775 -69.34 -41.03 10.96
CA LYS A 775 -67.91 -41.36 11.07
C LYS A 775 -67.69 -42.44 12.13
N TYR A 776 -66.83 -43.39 11.85
CA TYR A 776 -66.46 -44.46 12.78
C TYR A 776 -65.03 -44.93 12.58
N THR A 777 -64.48 -45.54 13.62
CA THR A 777 -63.10 -46.02 13.67
C THR A 777 -63.08 -47.53 13.90
N VAL A 778 -62.20 -48.22 13.19
CA VAL A 778 -61.94 -49.67 13.31
C VAL A 778 -60.47 -49.84 13.71
N PRO A 779 -60.15 -50.43 14.87
CA PRO A 779 -58.78 -50.53 15.35
C PRO A 779 -58.01 -51.74 14.85
N GLU A 780 -58.72 -52.77 14.40
CA GLU A 780 -58.16 -54.01 13.86
C GLU A 780 -59.13 -54.57 12.81
N LYS A 781 -58.62 -55.37 11.87
CA LYS A 781 -59.45 -55.96 10.82
C LYS A 781 -60.65 -56.68 11.43
N SER A 782 -61.84 -56.17 11.15
CA SER A 782 -63.07 -56.64 11.81
C SER A 782 -64.24 -56.65 10.86
N ASN A 783 -65.12 -57.63 11.03
CA ASN A 783 -66.42 -57.63 10.38
C ASN A 783 -67.31 -56.60 11.09
N ILE A 784 -67.63 -55.53 10.38
CA ILE A 784 -68.40 -54.40 10.89
C ILE A 784 -69.81 -54.47 10.31
N LYS A 785 -70.81 -54.39 11.19
CA LYS A 785 -72.19 -54.14 10.83
C LYS A 785 -72.61 -52.76 11.32
N LEU A 786 -72.88 -51.83 10.40
CA LEU A 786 -73.48 -50.53 10.72
C LEU A 786 -74.91 -50.53 10.19
N ALA A 787 -75.89 -50.47 11.09
CA ALA A 787 -77.31 -50.55 10.74
C ALA A 787 -78.12 -49.46 11.44
N ILE A 788 -79.26 -49.13 10.84
CA ILE A 788 -80.22 -48.13 11.32
C ILE A 788 -81.47 -48.84 11.85
N TYR A 789 -81.98 -48.40 12.99
CA TYR A 789 -83.14 -48.95 13.68
C TYR A 789 -84.16 -47.87 14.00
N ASP A 790 -85.44 -48.24 14.01
CA ASP A 790 -86.52 -47.39 14.53
C ASP A 790 -86.65 -47.47 16.07
N VAL A 791 -87.57 -46.68 16.65
CA VAL A 791 -87.80 -46.64 18.11
C VAL A 791 -88.32 -47.96 18.71
N LEU A 792 -88.82 -48.89 17.88
CA LEU A 792 -89.24 -50.23 18.30
C LEU A 792 -88.11 -51.27 18.16
N GLY A 793 -86.93 -50.85 17.71
CA GLY A 793 -85.77 -51.71 17.51
C GLY A 793 -85.80 -52.50 16.19
N ARG A 794 -86.69 -52.16 15.25
CA ARG A 794 -86.72 -52.81 13.93
C ARG A 794 -85.63 -52.22 13.04
N GLU A 795 -84.83 -53.07 12.40
CA GLU A 795 -83.81 -52.64 11.42
C GLU A 795 -84.50 -52.06 10.18
N VAL A 796 -84.24 -50.79 9.89
CA VAL A 796 -84.84 -50.05 8.76
C VAL A 796 -83.86 -49.82 7.61
N ALA A 797 -82.55 -49.91 7.87
CA ALA A 797 -81.52 -49.87 6.82
C ALA A 797 -80.22 -50.53 7.30
N LEU A 798 -79.48 -51.15 6.37
CA LEU A 798 -78.14 -51.68 6.59
C LEU A 798 -77.14 -50.87 5.76
N LEU A 799 -76.19 -50.20 6.40
CA LEU A 799 -75.25 -49.29 5.74
C LEU A 799 -73.92 -49.98 5.41
N VAL A 800 -73.43 -50.82 6.32
CA VAL A 800 -72.18 -51.57 6.16
C VAL A 800 -72.38 -52.96 6.76
N ASN A 801 -71.93 -53.99 6.07
CA ASN A 801 -71.89 -55.37 6.59
C ASN A 801 -70.76 -56.16 5.91
N GLU A 802 -69.52 -55.76 6.18
CA GLU A 802 -68.33 -56.33 5.55
C GLU A 802 -67.11 -56.27 6.47
N SER A 803 -66.03 -56.96 6.08
CA SER A 803 -64.75 -56.87 6.75
C SER A 803 -64.05 -55.55 6.38
N LYS A 804 -63.69 -54.75 7.38
CA LYS A 804 -62.91 -53.51 7.21
C LYS A 804 -61.55 -53.68 7.88
N GLU A 805 -60.49 -53.20 7.23
CA GLU A 805 -59.14 -53.11 7.84
C GLU A 805 -59.12 -52.04 8.94
N ALA A 806 -58.05 -51.98 9.72
CA ALA A 806 -57.88 -50.92 10.72
C ALA A 806 -57.81 -49.53 10.04
N GLY A 807 -58.61 -48.57 10.49
CA GLY A 807 -58.69 -47.24 9.91
C GLY A 807 -59.91 -46.43 10.36
N ASN A 808 -59.98 -45.20 9.88
CA ASN A 808 -61.15 -44.33 10.02
C ASN A 808 -62.00 -44.41 8.75
N TYR A 809 -63.32 -44.48 8.93
CA TYR A 809 -64.27 -44.62 7.86
C TYR A 809 -65.39 -43.59 8.03
N GLU A 810 -65.91 -43.11 6.91
CA GLU A 810 -67.11 -42.29 6.87
C GLU A 810 -68.10 -42.84 5.84
N ILE A 811 -69.38 -42.74 6.15
CA ILE A 811 -70.47 -43.14 5.25
C ILE A 811 -71.63 -42.15 5.33
N THR A 812 -72.20 -41.82 4.19
CA THR A 812 -73.40 -40.97 4.10
C THR A 812 -74.65 -41.84 4.07
N PHE A 813 -75.60 -41.55 4.95
CA PHE A 813 -76.91 -42.20 4.99
C PHE A 813 -77.98 -41.26 4.43
N ASP A 814 -78.78 -41.74 3.45
CA ASP A 814 -79.96 -41.04 2.92
C ASP A 814 -81.25 -41.73 3.40
N ALA A 815 -82.05 -41.00 4.17
CA ALA A 815 -83.30 -41.46 4.77
C ALA A 815 -84.55 -41.04 3.99
N LYS A 816 -84.46 -40.75 2.68
CA LYS A 816 -85.59 -40.30 1.83
C LYS A 816 -86.86 -41.14 1.91
N ASN A 817 -86.78 -42.42 2.24
CA ASN A 817 -87.95 -43.32 2.33
C ASN A 817 -88.47 -43.56 3.77
N LEU A 818 -87.88 -42.91 4.78
CA LEU A 818 -88.28 -43.05 6.19
C LEU A 818 -89.14 -41.85 6.65
N THR A 819 -90.07 -42.01 7.58
CA THR A 819 -90.87 -40.88 8.12
C THR A 819 -90.05 -40.04 9.11
N SER A 820 -90.36 -38.75 9.28
CA SER A 820 -89.76 -37.92 10.34
C SER A 820 -89.90 -38.59 11.70
N GLY A 821 -88.83 -38.57 12.51
CA GLY A 821 -88.80 -39.28 13.79
C GLY A 821 -87.40 -39.51 14.33
N ILE A 822 -87.35 -40.22 15.45
CA ILE A 822 -86.10 -40.63 16.10
C ILE A 822 -85.68 -42.00 15.54
N TYR A 823 -84.41 -42.10 15.16
CA TYR A 823 -83.78 -43.34 14.73
C TYR A 823 -82.50 -43.56 15.53
N PHE A 824 -82.03 -44.80 15.54
CA PHE A 824 -80.78 -45.19 16.16
C PHE A 824 -79.88 -45.82 15.13
N TYR A 825 -78.60 -45.51 15.14
CA TYR A 825 -77.60 -46.21 14.33
C TYR A 825 -76.63 -46.92 15.25
N GLU A 826 -76.40 -48.19 14.97
CA GLU A 826 -75.53 -49.06 15.76
C GLU A 826 -74.36 -49.53 14.90
N LEU A 827 -73.15 -49.27 15.38
CA LEU A 827 -71.94 -49.93 14.89
C LEU A 827 -71.69 -51.15 15.76
N LYS A 828 -71.74 -52.32 15.14
CA LYS A 828 -71.59 -53.61 15.81
C LYS A 828 -70.49 -54.43 15.17
N THR A 829 -69.69 -55.07 16.01
CA THR A 829 -68.67 -56.06 15.67
C THR A 829 -68.85 -57.27 16.59
N ASN A 830 -67.96 -58.26 16.48
CA ASN A 830 -67.99 -59.41 17.39
C ASN A 830 -67.80 -58.99 18.86
N ASN A 831 -67.00 -57.95 19.12
CA ASN A 831 -66.55 -57.58 20.47
C ASN A 831 -66.93 -56.14 20.87
N PHE A 832 -67.56 -55.37 19.99
CA PHE A 832 -67.94 -53.98 20.23
C PHE A 832 -69.35 -53.69 19.70
N SER A 833 -70.17 -53.00 20.48
CA SER A 833 -71.44 -52.45 20.02
C SER A 833 -71.61 -51.05 20.57
N LYS A 834 -71.85 -50.08 19.71
CA LYS A 834 -72.17 -48.71 20.13
C LYS A 834 -73.33 -48.17 19.30
N THR A 835 -74.32 -47.66 19.99
CA THR A 835 -75.52 -47.07 19.39
C THR A 835 -75.60 -45.59 19.71
N ASN A 836 -75.86 -44.78 18.69
CA ASN A 836 -76.11 -43.35 18.85
C ASN A 836 -77.50 -42.99 18.30
N LYS A 837 -78.11 -41.95 18.87
CA LYS A 837 -79.41 -41.43 18.44
C LYS A 837 -79.24 -40.43 17.30
N MET A 838 -80.10 -40.49 16.30
CA MET A 838 -80.25 -39.48 15.26
C MET A 838 -81.71 -39.07 15.07
N ILE A 839 -81.94 -37.84 14.62
CA ILE A 839 -83.26 -37.25 14.45
C ILE A 839 -83.41 -36.88 12.97
N LEU A 840 -84.37 -37.53 12.30
CA LEU A 840 -84.77 -37.18 10.94
C LEU A 840 -85.92 -36.18 11.02
N ALA A 841 -85.72 -34.99 10.46
CA ALA A 841 -86.71 -33.91 10.46
C ALA A 841 -87.05 -33.50 9.01
N LYS A 842 -87.96 -34.27 8.37
CA LYS A 842 -88.54 -33.91 7.07
C LYS A 842 -89.65 -32.89 7.18
#